data_AF-A0A0D3K270-F1
#
_entry.id   AF-A0A0D3K270-F1
#
_cell.length_a   1.000
_cell.length_b   1.000
_cell.length_c   1.000
_cell.angle_alpha   90.00
_cell.angle_beta   90.00
_cell.angle_gamma   90.00
#
_symmetry.space_group_name_H-M   'P 1'
#
loop_
_entity.id
_entity.type
_entity.pdbx_description
1 polymer ?
#
loop_
_entity_poly.entity_id
_entity_poly.type
_entity_poly.pdbx_seq_one_letter_code
_entity_poly.pdbx_strand_id
1 'polypeptide(L)'
;MAAVVVAVAGMALLLYCVLARIEACGRFGRNKRRLARIESQVGFQPKFKIVVSFYQVAGTLGPVYGVRLHEDFTRWTDFMDAISLDLIGLTYPGACIGSMGDRLLLAGLWPLAAMILGGAALACYAFVEWHRSGRADGLRRDLVRATLRRLLYWAILVAYLALPSVSRSIFRAKQCESYDINDFTGERRSYLVADLDVLCSADDEEYRGLDAYFWAFFALWPVLVPLAFLVLLLWIRRAVRAQRISPLARASRFLWRDYDPALLFWEVIDLGRKLFLASLVLFIQTNDGSSKLLRLLVASVVSGLYLAALALARPFKRADDLYLAGTANLLLMCCFVLGVVVQLCESDDDMCKALVGFESARGASAFVVALTAAMLAASLLIIVLRIASAVRAPTIRLASSGRRPALELSPECHFHGFISHAWGTGQDQTHTIVRRLQLLLPGVRIWLDVDSLDDVGMLEESVADAMTFLLFMSAGFFKSYNCRRELYAALASNRPFIPIHEADPAKGGASIAALKAECRENCVEAAPPAYPSYGGPEEMLARVFEEAEPIVWVRVNAFQLESLKAVALRMLLHSPYYASRPAELEAGLMVPRQPGPYAFIGPVTILVCRGNKSAVGVAGEVVTAAGEGHGSAETNAEMVVIRDAEEALEGANAAPLSGHVVLLLYLNDKTFLDASGAVARLVQAAMDRGIAIAPVHEQDPASGGVPFRAFFQQTPQVLQQPPYELYDTLAVPLYPSVEHRKVSLRLVLRSMGAVPCDAGLLRRQWQLLRHHMAVVRPVRRRPGEPRESQADGQP
;
A
#
# COMPACT_ATOMS: atom_id res chain seq x y z
N MET A 1 29.93 15.97 -19.03
CA MET A 1 30.05 17.01 -17.99
C MET A 1 28.85 17.96 -17.99
N ALA A 2 28.71 18.90 -18.93
CA ALA A 2 27.51 19.76 -19.02
C ALA A 2 26.20 18.96 -19.12
N ALA A 3 26.17 17.83 -19.85
CA ALA A 3 24.99 16.97 -19.97
C ALA A 3 24.61 16.22 -18.67
N VAL A 4 25.57 15.95 -17.76
CA VAL A 4 25.33 15.23 -16.50
C VAL A 4 24.96 16.20 -15.40
N VAL A 5 25.58 17.38 -15.36
CA VAL A 5 25.12 18.50 -14.53
C VAL A 5 23.74 18.97 -15.02
N VAL A 6 23.47 19.01 -16.33
CA VAL A 6 22.12 19.27 -16.87
C VAL A 6 21.18 18.08 -16.67
N ALA A 7 21.64 16.84 -16.48
CA ALA A 7 20.77 15.70 -16.17
C ALA A 7 20.49 15.52 -14.68
N VAL A 8 21.42 15.90 -13.79
CA VAL A 8 21.29 15.84 -12.33
C VAL A 8 20.72 17.14 -11.80
N ALA A 9 21.19 18.30 -12.26
CA ALA A 9 20.47 19.56 -12.08
C ALA A 9 19.19 19.53 -12.89
N GLY A 10 19.08 18.86 -14.05
CA GLY A 10 17.80 18.67 -14.73
C GLY A 10 16.89 17.66 -14.07
N MET A 11 17.40 16.61 -13.40
CA MET A 11 16.60 15.69 -12.58
C MET A 11 16.23 16.30 -11.26
N ALA A 12 17.09 17.09 -10.62
CA ALA A 12 16.83 17.80 -9.37
C ALA A 12 15.98 19.04 -9.61
N LEU A 13 16.14 19.74 -10.73
CA LEU A 13 15.25 20.78 -11.23
C LEU A 13 13.99 20.17 -11.84
N LEU A 14 13.98 18.94 -12.36
CA LEU A 14 12.74 18.21 -12.69
C LEU A 14 12.08 17.70 -11.42
N LEU A 15 12.79 17.20 -10.41
CA LEU A 15 12.22 16.76 -9.14
C LEU A 15 11.73 17.99 -8.38
N TYR A 16 12.48 19.07 -8.37
CA TYR A 16 12.12 20.35 -7.76
C TYR A 16 11.07 21.06 -8.60
N CYS A 17 11.08 21.07 -9.93
CA CYS A 17 9.96 21.59 -10.74
C CYS A 17 8.76 20.66 -10.70
N VAL A 18 8.91 19.36 -10.46
CA VAL A 18 7.80 18.42 -10.25
C VAL A 18 7.24 18.66 -8.86
N LEU A 19 8.05 18.76 -7.81
CA LEU A 19 7.63 19.04 -6.43
C LEU A 19 7.10 20.47 -6.26
N ALA A 20 7.79 21.46 -6.83
CA ALA A 20 7.38 22.85 -6.89
C ALA A 20 6.21 23.05 -7.85
N ARG A 21 6.08 22.40 -9.03
CA ARG A 21 4.81 22.47 -9.81
C ARG A 21 3.67 21.66 -9.19
N ILE A 22 3.98 20.61 -8.41
CA ILE A 22 3.00 19.90 -7.59
C ILE A 22 2.46 20.83 -6.50
N GLU A 23 3.25 21.77 -5.99
CA GLU A 23 2.79 22.73 -4.98
C GLU A 23 2.31 24.07 -5.57
N ALA A 24 2.84 24.54 -6.69
CA ALA A 24 2.76 25.95 -7.11
C ALA A 24 1.81 26.32 -8.25
N CYS A 25 1.26 25.35 -8.99
CA CYS A 25 0.42 25.68 -10.16
C CYS A 25 -1.06 25.40 -9.88
N GLY A 26 -1.78 26.44 -9.45
CA GLY A 26 -3.25 26.48 -9.35
C GLY A 26 -3.98 26.51 -10.71
N ARG A 27 -3.28 26.76 -11.82
CA ARG A 27 -3.84 26.73 -13.19
C ARG A 27 -3.25 25.58 -13.99
N PHE A 28 -3.73 24.36 -13.75
CA PHE A 28 -3.81 23.20 -14.66
C PHE A 28 -4.10 21.94 -13.81
N GLY A 29 -5.25 21.94 -13.13
CA GLY A 29 -5.63 20.91 -12.16
C GLY A 29 -5.69 19.47 -12.72
N ARG A 30 -5.75 19.30 -14.04
CA ARG A 30 -5.88 18.00 -14.71
C ARG A 30 -4.56 17.17 -14.68
N ASN A 31 -3.39 17.81 -14.78
CA ASN A 31 -2.08 17.11 -14.77
C ASN A 31 -1.55 16.86 -13.35
N LYS A 32 -1.80 17.77 -12.40
CA LYS A 32 -1.44 17.62 -10.98
C LYS A 32 -2.09 16.38 -10.33
N ARG A 33 -3.37 16.13 -10.64
CA ARG A 33 -4.12 14.96 -10.16
C ARG A 33 -3.63 13.64 -10.77
N ARG A 34 -3.21 13.67 -12.05
CA ARG A 34 -2.62 12.51 -12.73
C ARG A 34 -1.28 12.13 -12.12
N LEU A 35 -0.41 13.11 -11.84
CA LEU A 35 0.87 12.86 -11.18
C LEU A 35 0.70 12.39 -9.73
N ALA A 36 -0.18 13.00 -8.94
CA ALA A 36 -0.44 12.56 -7.57
C ALA A 36 -0.98 11.12 -7.51
N ARG A 37 -1.81 10.72 -8.49
CA ARG A 37 -2.25 9.33 -8.63
C ARG A 37 -1.08 8.41 -8.96
N ILE A 38 -0.28 8.74 -9.97
CA ILE A 38 0.86 7.92 -10.36
C ILE A 38 1.83 7.81 -9.17
N GLU A 39 2.06 8.88 -8.42
CA GLU A 39 2.87 8.87 -7.21
C GLU A 39 2.27 7.97 -6.11
N SER A 40 0.97 8.05 -5.86
CA SER A 40 0.28 7.18 -4.90
C SER A 40 0.28 5.70 -5.31
N GLN A 41 0.27 5.37 -6.61
CA GLN A 41 0.22 3.99 -7.10
C GLN A 41 1.63 3.39 -7.30
N VAL A 42 2.59 4.20 -7.76
CA VAL A 42 3.97 3.76 -8.05
C VAL A 42 4.84 3.83 -6.80
N GLY A 43 4.68 4.87 -5.97
CA GLY A 43 5.50 5.06 -4.77
C GLY A 43 6.93 5.44 -5.14
N PHE A 44 7.11 6.63 -5.73
CA PHE A 44 8.44 7.06 -6.17
C PHE A 44 9.41 7.32 -5.02
N GLN A 45 8.93 7.82 -3.88
CA GLN A 45 9.75 8.15 -2.71
C GLN A 45 10.59 6.95 -2.19
N PRO A 46 10.01 5.78 -1.86
CA PRO A 46 10.80 4.65 -1.39
C PRO A 46 11.81 4.15 -2.43
N LYS A 47 11.41 4.09 -3.72
CA LYS A 47 12.31 3.67 -4.81
C LYS A 47 13.49 4.62 -4.97
N PHE A 48 13.23 5.94 -4.91
CA PHE A 48 14.28 6.96 -4.93
C PHE A 48 15.27 6.76 -3.77
N LYS A 49 14.78 6.59 -2.54
CA LYS A 49 15.64 6.36 -1.38
C LYS A 49 16.49 5.10 -1.50
N ILE A 50 15.91 4.00 -1.98
CA ILE A 50 16.64 2.73 -2.17
C ILE A 50 17.76 2.90 -3.21
N VAL A 51 17.47 3.55 -4.34
CA VAL A 51 18.46 3.82 -5.39
C VAL A 51 19.58 4.75 -4.89
N VAL A 52 19.22 5.87 -4.26
CA VAL A 52 20.20 6.78 -3.67
C VAL A 52 21.03 6.07 -2.60
N SER A 53 20.39 5.28 -1.73
CA SER A 53 21.09 4.50 -0.72
C SER A 53 22.09 3.53 -1.33
N PHE A 54 21.74 2.88 -2.44
CA PHE A 54 22.61 1.93 -3.10
C PHE A 54 23.86 2.63 -3.62
N TYR A 55 23.69 3.74 -4.37
CA TYR A 55 24.82 4.46 -4.96
C TYR A 55 25.66 5.22 -3.94
N GLN A 56 25.07 5.74 -2.86
CA GLN A 56 25.82 6.34 -1.74
C GLN A 56 26.77 5.34 -1.08
N VAL A 57 26.41 4.06 -1.02
CA VAL A 57 27.29 3.00 -0.48
C VAL A 57 28.23 2.47 -1.57
N ALA A 58 27.75 2.20 -2.78
CA ALA A 58 28.58 1.70 -3.88
C ALA A 58 29.70 2.69 -4.27
N GLY A 59 29.43 4.00 -4.26
CA GLY A 59 30.44 5.05 -4.49
C GLY A 59 31.54 5.12 -3.41
N THR A 60 31.44 4.33 -2.33
CA THR A 60 32.49 4.25 -1.31
C THR A 60 33.54 3.17 -1.60
N LEU A 61 33.31 2.28 -2.58
CA LEU A 61 34.19 1.14 -2.90
C LEU A 61 35.65 1.56 -3.16
N GLY A 62 35.89 2.52 -4.04
CA GLY A 62 37.23 3.07 -4.23
C GLY A 62 37.77 3.82 -3.00
N PRO A 63 37.09 4.88 -2.55
CA PRO A 63 37.65 5.80 -1.56
C PRO A 63 37.75 5.30 -0.11
N VAL A 64 36.98 4.29 0.29
CA VAL A 64 36.95 3.74 1.67
C VAL A 64 37.57 2.33 1.71
N TYR A 65 37.26 1.52 0.71
CA TYR A 65 37.69 0.12 0.63
C TYR A 65 38.92 -0.08 -0.25
N GLY A 66 39.35 0.93 -1.00
CA GLY A 66 40.55 0.87 -1.84
C GLY A 66 40.37 0.09 -3.13
N VAL A 67 39.13 -0.19 -3.56
CA VAL A 67 38.85 -0.93 -4.78
C VAL A 67 39.04 -0.02 -5.99
N ARG A 68 40.17 -0.18 -6.71
CA ARG A 68 40.44 0.54 -7.95
C ARG A 68 39.83 -0.22 -9.12
N LEU A 69 38.76 0.30 -9.68
CA LEU A 69 38.18 -0.24 -10.91
C LEU A 69 39.07 0.12 -12.11
N HIS A 70 39.13 -0.77 -13.09
CA HIS A 70 39.92 -0.57 -14.32
C HIS A 70 39.57 0.74 -15.05
N GLU A 71 40.56 1.39 -15.66
CA GLU A 71 40.46 2.75 -16.25
C GLU A 71 39.35 2.91 -17.31
N ASP A 72 39.08 1.85 -18.08
CA ASP A 72 37.96 1.75 -19.03
C ASP A 72 36.59 2.15 -18.44
N PHE A 73 36.41 2.02 -17.12
CA PHE A 73 35.14 2.24 -16.43
C PHE A 73 35.06 3.56 -15.65
N THR A 74 36.04 4.46 -15.80
CA THR A 74 36.07 5.79 -15.16
C THR A 74 34.78 6.60 -15.34
N ARG A 75 34.17 6.56 -16.54
CA ARG A 75 32.89 7.24 -16.78
C ARG A 75 31.74 6.74 -15.90
N TRP A 76 31.77 5.46 -15.53
CA TRP A 76 30.75 4.86 -14.68
C TRP A 76 30.99 5.18 -13.21
N THR A 77 32.26 5.22 -12.77
CA THR A 77 32.61 5.67 -11.41
C THR A 77 32.22 7.12 -11.20
N ASP A 78 32.46 8.01 -12.17
CA ASP A 78 32.04 9.42 -12.11
C ASP A 78 30.51 9.57 -11.95
N PHE A 79 29.74 8.68 -12.60
CA PHE A 79 28.29 8.65 -12.46
C PHE A 79 27.85 8.24 -11.04
N MET A 80 28.53 7.26 -10.44
CA MET A 80 28.25 6.85 -9.04
C MET A 80 28.60 7.96 -8.05
N ASP A 81 29.71 8.66 -8.26
CA ASP A 81 30.17 9.76 -7.41
C ASP A 81 29.25 11.00 -7.50
N ALA A 82 28.69 11.28 -8.68
CA ALA A 82 27.70 12.33 -8.84
C ALA A 82 26.40 12.07 -8.03
N ILE A 83 25.97 10.80 -7.94
CA ILE A 83 24.76 10.42 -7.19
C ILE A 83 25.02 10.35 -5.68
N SER A 84 26.25 10.05 -5.26
CA SER A 84 26.64 10.02 -3.84
C SER A 84 26.75 11.40 -3.19
N LEU A 85 26.60 12.48 -3.98
CA LEU A 85 26.72 13.88 -3.56
C LEU A 85 28.12 14.21 -2.99
N ASP A 86 29.16 13.63 -3.58
CA ASP A 86 30.55 14.06 -3.37
C ASP A 86 30.86 15.28 -4.27
N LEU A 87 30.12 16.37 -4.06
CA LEU A 87 30.16 17.58 -4.92
C LEU A 87 31.58 18.21 -4.99
N ILE A 88 32.37 18.00 -3.94
CA ILE A 88 33.73 18.54 -3.78
C ILE A 88 34.71 17.69 -4.59
N GLY A 89 34.60 16.36 -4.56
CA GLY A 89 35.43 15.46 -5.37
C GLY A 89 35.11 15.47 -6.87
N LEU A 90 33.90 15.91 -7.26
CA LEU A 90 33.46 15.92 -8.66
C LEU A 90 33.97 17.12 -9.48
N THR A 91 34.38 18.22 -8.83
CA THR A 91 34.68 19.50 -9.50
C THR A 91 36.17 19.83 -9.54
N TYR A 92 36.92 19.48 -8.49
CA TYR A 92 38.37 19.67 -8.44
C TYR A 92 39.02 18.52 -7.66
N PRO A 93 40.23 18.06 -8.05
CA PRO A 93 41.02 17.19 -7.19
C PRO A 93 41.18 17.84 -5.82
N GLY A 94 41.01 17.08 -4.74
CA GLY A 94 41.07 17.62 -3.37
C GLY A 94 42.34 18.44 -3.12
N ALA A 95 43.48 18.00 -3.66
CA ALA A 95 44.77 18.70 -3.60
C ALA A 95 44.76 20.14 -4.16
N CYS A 96 43.76 20.50 -5.00
CA CYS A 96 43.60 21.84 -5.55
C CYS A 96 42.70 22.75 -4.69
N ILE A 97 42.09 22.23 -3.62
CA ILE A 97 41.16 22.95 -2.74
C ILE A 97 41.83 23.13 -1.38
N GLY A 98 42.79 24.06 -1.29
CA GLY A 98 43.35 24.55 -0.03
C GLY A 98 43.80 23.48 0.99
N SER A 99 43.82 23.87 2.26
CA SER A 99 44.17 22.99 3.40
C SER A 99 43.07 21.97 3.68
N MET A 100 43.39 20.90 4.43
CA MET A 100 42.37 19.95 4.89
C MET A 100 41.28 20.62 5.76
N GLY A 101 41.63 21.67 6.50
CA GLY A 101 40.68 22.47 7.27
C GLY A 101 39.63 23.14 6.39
N ASP A 102 40.04 23.77 5.29
CA ASP A 102 39.13 24.42 4.34
C ASP A 102 38.18 23.41 3.68
N ARG A 103 38.71 22.25 3.29
CA ARG A 103 37.91 21.15 2.72
C ARG A 103 36.86 20.66 3.70
N LEU A 104 37.22 20.52 4.97
CA LEU A 104 36.30 20.08 6.03
C LEU A 104 35.21 21.13 6.32
N LEU A 105 35.56 22.41 6.33
CA LEU A 105 34.60 23.52 6.47
C LEU A 105 33.61 23.55 5.30
N LEU A 106 34.11 23.46 4.06
CA LEU A 106 33.26 23.40 2.86
C LEU A 106 32.34 22.17 2.92
N ALA A 107 32.87 21.00 3.28
CA ALA A 107 32.10 19.76 3.42
C ALA A 107 31.03 19.85 4.52
N GLY A 108 31.33 20.45 5.66
CA GLY A 108 30.41 20.56 6.80
C GLY A 108 29.34 21.64 6.65
N LEU A 109 29.64 22.72 5.91
CA LEU A 109 28.76 23.90 5.80
C LEU A 109 27.86 23.91 4.54
N TRP A 110 28.25 23.25 3.44
CA TRP A 110 27.43 23.25 2.22
C TRP A 110 25.98 22.74 2.43
N PRO A 111 25.69 21.72 3.27
CA PRO A 111 24.32 21.28 3.44
C PRO A 111 23.49 22.32 4.22
N LEU A 112 24.13 23.05 5.16
CA LEU A 112 23.50 24.18 5.85
C LEU A 112 23.16 25.28 4.84
N ALA A 113 24.09 25.63 3.95
CA ALA A 113 23.85 26.58 2.87
C ALA A 113 22.70 26.13 1.96
N ALA A 114 22.64 24.85 1.58
CA ALA A 114 21.56 24.29 0.77
C ALA A 114 20.19 24.34 1.48
N MET A 115 20.15 24.11 2.81
CA MET A 115 18.94 24.27 3.61
C MET A 115 18.47 25.73 3.66
N ILE A 116 19.40 26.67 3.86
CA ILE A 116 19.11 28.11 3.91
C ILE A 116 18.62 28.62 2.54
N LEU A 117 19.34 28.30 1.46
CA LEU A 117 18.99 28.74 0.10
C LEU A 117 17.66 28.17 -0.37
N GLY A 118 17.43 26.87 -0.17
CA GLY A 118 16.14 26.25 -0.51
C GLY A 118 15.01 26.79 0.38
N GLY A 119 15.31 27.09 1.65
CA GLY A 119 14.35 27.72 2.54
C GLY A 119 13.97 29.14 2.13
N ALA A 120 14.96 29.95 1.74
CA ALA A 120 14.74 31.28 1.20
C ALA A 120 13.93 31.23 -0.11
N ALA A 121 14.22 30.29 -1.01
CA ALA A 121 13.45 30.11 -2.24
C ALA A 121 11.97 29.75 -1.97
N LEU A 122 11.71 28.85 -1.01
CA LEU A 122 10.35 28.48 -0.60
C LEU A 122 9.60 29.64 0.08
N ALA A 123 10.30 30.42 0.89
CA ALA A 123 9.75 31.61 1.54
C ALA A 123 9.42 32.70 0.51
N CYS A 124 10.31 32.97 -0.44
CA CYS A 124 10.08 33.89 -1.56
C CYS A 124 8.90 33.44 -2.42
N TYR A 125 8.80 32.14 -2.71
CA TYR A 125 7.67 31.58 -3.44
C TYR A 125 6.35 31.82 -2.71
N ALA A 126 6.29 31.52 -1.41
CA ALA A 126 5.12 31.76 -0.58
C ALA A 126 4.77 33.26 -0.53
N PHE A 127 5.76 34.14 -0.45
CA PHE A 127 5.57 35.59 -0.47
C PHE A 127 4.99 36.09 -1.80
N VAL A 128 5.47 35.57 -2.94
CA VAL A 128 4.92 35.89 -4.26
C VAL A 128 3.49 35.36 -4.41
N GLU A 129 3.22 34.15 -3.92
CA GLU A 129 1.88 33.56 -3.92
C GLU A 129 0.91 34.40 -3.07
N TRP A 130 1.34 34.86 -1.89
CA TRP A 130 0.59 35.76 -1.04
C TRP A 130 0.27 37.10 -1.73
N HIS A 131 1.28 37.76 -2.30
CA HIS A 131 1.11 39.05 -2.97
C HIS A 131 0.17 38.96 -4.19
N ARG A 132 0.12 37.81 -4.88
CA ARG A 132 -0.80 37.58 -6.00
C ARG A 132 -2.23 37.26 -5.59
N SER A 133 -2.45 36.86 -4.33
CA SER A 133 -3.73 36.37 -3.84
C SER A 133 -4.69 37.48 -3.35
N GLY A 134 -4.17 38.69 -3.12
CA GLY A 134 -4.97 39.92 -2.96
C GLY A 134 -6.02 39.97 -1.84
N ARG A 135 -6.05 39.08 -0.83
CA ARG A 135 -7.06 39.09 0.26
C ARG A 135 -6.57 38.48 1.61
N ALA A 136 -7.05 39.14 2.70
CA ALA A 136 -7.29 38.77 4.12
C ALA A 136 -6.27 38.00 5.00
N ASP A 137 -6.23 38.37 6.30
CA ASP A 137 -5.34 37.87 7.37
C ASP A 137 -5.49 36.38 7.74
N GLY A 138 -6.65 35.75 7.48
CA GLY A 138 -6.88 34.33 7.77
C GLY A 138 -5.94 33.41 6.99
N LEU A 139 -5.72 33.71 5.70
CA LEU A 139 -4.85 32.94 4.81
C LEU A 139 -3.37 33.04 5.21
N ARG A 140 -2.98 34.09 5.96
CA ARG A 140 -1.59 34.31 6.41
C ARG A 140 -1.14 33.20 7.36
N ARG A 141 -2.00 32.80 8.31
CA ARG A 141 -1.68 31.73 9.28
C ARG A 141 -1.55 30.37 8.59
N ASP A 142 -2.38 30.09 7.60
CA ASP A 142 -2.34 28.82 6.86
C ASP A 142 -1.16 28.74 5.91
N LEU A 143 -0.83 29.84 5.23
CA LEU A 143 0.33 29.93 4.36
C LEU A 143 1.63 29.81 5.16
N VAL A 144 1.75 30.47 6.32
CA VAL A 144 2.94 30.34 7.19
C VAL A 144 3.10 28.90 7.67
N ARG A 145 2.02 28.26 8.14
CA ARG A 145 2.05 26.85 8.56
C ARG A 145 2.42 25.91 7.41
N ALA A 146 1.87 26.15 6.21
CA ALA A 146 2.20 25.38 5.01
C ALA A 146 3.66 25.54 4.61
N THR A 147 4.20 26.76 4.66
CA THR A 147 5.60 27.06 4.36
C THR A 147 6.53 26.41 5.38
N LEU A 148 6.25 26.54 6.67
CA LEU A 148 7.06 25.89 7.73
C LEU A 148 7.13 24.37 7.54
N ARG A 149 6.00 23.74 7.17
CA ARG A 149 5.95 22.32 6.83
C ARG A 149 6.85 21.96 5.65
N ARG A 150 6.86 22.79 4.60
CA ARG A 150 7.73 22.61 3.41
C ARG A 150 9.19 22.79 3.76
N LEU A 151 9.52 23.79 4.59
CA LEU A 151 10.88 24.03 5.09
C LEU A 151 11.42 22.83 5.87
N LEU A 152 10.62 22.29 6.79
CA LEU A 152 11.02 21.10 7.55
C LEU A 152 11.22 19.87 6.65
N TYR A 153 10.32 19.66 5.67
CA TYR A 153 10.48 18.58 4.69
C TYR A 153 11.77 18.73 3.88
N TRP A 154 12.08 19.96 3.43
CA TRP A 154 13.31 20.27 2.71
C TRP A 154 14.57 20.03 3.56
N ALA A 155 14.57 20.50 4.80
CA ALA A 155 15.68 20.29 5.73
C ALA A 155 15.94 18.80 5.97
N ILE A 156 14.89 18.01 6.21
CA ILE A 156 15.00 16.55 6.37
C ILE A 156 15.58 15.90 5.10
N LEU A 157 15.12 16.30 3.91
CA LEU A 157 15.59 15.77 2.64
C LEU A 157 17.08 16.07 2.42
N VAL A 158 17.51 17.31 2.62
CA VAL A 158 18.92 17.72 2.46
C VAL A 158 19.80 17.00 3.48
N ALA A 159 19.40 16.98 4.76
CA ALA A 159 20.15 16.30 5.81
C ALA A 159 20.30 14.79 5.50
N TYR A 160 19.24 14.12 5.06
CA TYR A 160 19.29 12.71 4.68
C TYR A 160 20.27 12.44 3.52
N LEU A 161 20.24 13.29 2.50
CA LEU A 161 21.06 13.13 1.31
C LEU A 161 22.54 13.45 1.56
N ALA A 162 22.81 14.50 2.34
CA ALA A 162 24.18 14.96 2.61
C ALA A 162 24.90 14.10 3.65
N LEU A 163 24.18 13.51 4.61
CA LEU A 163 24.77 12.91 5.80
C LEU A 163 25.89 11.88 5.51
N PRO A 164 25.73 10.89 4.59
CA PRO A 164 26.80 9.93 4.33
C PRO A 164 28.07 10.56 3.74
N SER A 165 27.91 11.53 2.83
CA SER A 165 29.02 12.24 2.18
C SER A 165 29.78 13.11 3.19
N VAL A 166 29.06 13.93 3.97
CA VAL A 166 29.65 14.80 4.99
C VAL A 166 30.34 13.98 6.08
N SER A 167 29.70 12.91 6.55
CA SER A 167 30.28 12.01 7.55
C SER A 167 31.61 11.44 7.05
N ARG A 168 31.67 10.94 5.81
CA ARG A 168 32.89 10.40 5.23
C ARG A 168 34.01 11.44 5.18
N SER A 169 33.73 12.69 4.80
CA SER A 169 34.73 13.77 4.82
C SER A 169 35.23 14.09 6.23
N ILE A 170 34.35 14.05 7.25
CA ILE A 170 34.75 14.23 8.66
C ILE A 170 35.72 13.12 9.08
N PHE A 171 35.42 11.85 8.81
CA PHE A 171 36.31 10.75 9.23
C PHE A 171 37.65 10.73 8.47
N ARG A 172 37.68 11.18 7.21
CA ARG A 172 38.92 11.34 6.45
C ARG A 172 39.88 12.36 7.07
N ALA A 173 39.38 13.35 7.81
CA ALA A 173 40.20 14.34 8.51
C ALA A 173 41.06 13.76 9.64
N LYS A 174 40.83 12.50 10.03
CA LYS A 174 41.57 11.81 11.09
C LYS A 174 42.18 10.47 10.65
N GLN A 175 42.19 10.18 9.35
CA GLN A 175 42.76 8.95 8.83
C GLN A 175 44.27 9.12 8.57
N CYS A 176 45.09 8.46 9.38
CA CYS A 176 46.55 8.54 9.28
C CYS A 176 47.17 7.22 8.81
N GLU A 177 48.25 7.30 8.05
CA GLU A 177 49.04 6.16 7.58
C GLU A 177 50.50 6.34 7.99
N SER A 178 51.08 5.30 8.59
CA SER A 178 52.46 5.32 9.09
C SER A 178 53.44 4.75 8.08
N TYR A 179 54.48 5.50 7.77
CA TYR A 179 55.55 5.13 6.86
C TYR A 179 56.87 4.96 7.63
N ASP A 180 57.66 3.98 7.23
CA ASP A 180 59.02 3.78 7.73
C ASP A 180 59.94 4.82 7.08
N ILE A 181 60.61 5.64 7.90
CA ILE A 181 61.55 6.68 7.41
C ILE A 181 62.98 6.17 7.41
N ASN A 182 63.29 5.23 8.31
CA ASN A 182 64.63 4.68 8.43
C ASN A 182 64.56 3.20 8.81
N ASP A 183 64.86 2.35 7.84
CA ASP A 183 64.85 0.88 7.96
C ASP A 183 65.83 0.37 9.03
N PHE A 184 66.84 1.17 9.40
CA PHE A 184 67.86 0.79 10.37
C PHE A 184 67.51 1.17 11.82
N THR A 185 66.69 2.22 12.02
CA THR A 185 66.27 2.67 13.37
C THR A 185 64.84 2.28 13.71
N GLY A 186 64.04 1.85 12.72
CA GLY A 186 62.62 1.55 12.89
C GLY A 186 61.77 2.79 13.18
N GLU A 187 62.27 3.99 12.87
CA GLU A 187 61.52 5.24 13.08
C GLU A 187 60.39 5.35 12.06
N ARG A 188 59.15 5.36 12.57
CA ARG A 188 57.92 5.53 11.78
C ARG A 188 57.36 6.93 11.97
N ARG A 189 56.91 7.57 10.90
CA ARG A 189 56.06 8.78 10.99
C ARG A 189 54.74 8.55 10.29
N SER A 190 53.69 9.09 10.90
CA SER A 190 52.33 9.04 10.38
C SER A 190 51.94 10.34 9.70
N TYR A 191 51.43 10.24 8.47
CA TYR A 191 50.90 11.35 7.70
C TYR A 191 49.40 11.17 7.48
N LEU A 192 48.69 12.28 7.26
CA LEU A 192 47.26 12.24 6.97
C LEU A 192 47.03 11.73 5.53
N VAL A 193 46.20 10.69 5.35
CA VAL A 193 45.95 10.06 4.03
C VAL A 193 45.30 11.05 3.04
N ALA A 194 44.49 11.98 3.56
CA ALA A 194 43.82 12.98 2.74
C ALA A 194 44.73 14.16 2.36
N ASP A 195 45.82 14.36 3.08
CA ASP A 195 46.81 15.42 2.86
C ASP A 195 48.17 15.00 3.41
N LEU A 196 49.04 14.48 2.54
CA LEU A 196 50.31 13.88 2.94
C LEU A 196 51.32 14.92 3.46
N ASP A 197 51.03 16.21 3.33
CA ASP A 197 51.86 17.29 3.88
C ASP A 197 51.67 17.47 5.40
N VAL A 198 50.57 16.95 5.98
CA VAL A 198 50.24 17.10 7.40
C VAL A 198 50.72 15.89 8.20
N LEU A 199 51.51 16.12 9.25
CA LEU A 199 51.97 15.07 10.17
C LEU A 199 50.89 14.79 11.21
N CYS A 200 50.52 13.52 11.36
CA CYS A 200 49.63 13.08 12.43
C CYS A 200 50.38 12.94 13.76
N SER A 201 50.97 14.03 14.24
CA SER A 201 51.64 14.12 15.54
C SER A 201 50.99 15.21 16.39
N ALA A 202 51.17 15.13 17.71
CA ALA A 202 50.69 16.17 18.63
C ALA A 202 51.44 17.52 18.44
N ASP A 203 52.61 17.47 17.80
CA ASP A 203 53.51 18.62 17.59
C ASP A 203 53.16 19.42 16.32
N ASP A 204 52.33 18.87 15.43
CA ASP A 204 51.88 19.56 14.22
C ASP A 204 50.66 20.47 14.52
N GLU A 205 50.83 21.78 14.32
CA GLU A 205 49.79 22.77 14.61
C GLU A 205 48.56 22.63 13.71
N GLU A 206 48.74 22.22 12.44
CA GLU A 206 47.65 22.05 11.49
C GLU A 206 46.80 20.84 11.89
N TYR A 207 47.44 19.72 12.26
CA TYR A 207 46.74 18.53 12.73
C TYR A 207 45.94 18.76 14.02
N ARG A 208 46.50 19.53 14.98
CA ARG A 208 45.82 19.92 16.22
C ARG A 208 44.65 20.87 15.96
N GLY A 209 44.79 21.77 14.99
CA GLY A 209 43.71 22.66 14.55
C GLY A 209 42.49 21.92 14.01
N LEU A 210 42.70 20.74 13.41
CA LEU A 210 41.60 19.90 12.90
C LEU A 210 40.73 19.28 13.99
N ASP A 211 41.20 19.12 15.24
CA ASP A 211 40.43 18.49 16.31
C ASP A 211 39.13 19.23 16.61
N ALA A 212 39.19 20.56 16.71
CA ALA A 212 38.02 21.38 17.00
C ALA A 212 36.94 21.23 15.91
N TYR A 213 37.34 21.30 14.64
CA TYR A 213 36.42 21.12 13.51
C TYR A 213 35.87 19.70 13.43
N PHE A 214 36.73 18.69 13.64
CA PHE A 214 36.33 17.28 13.63
C PHE A 214 35.24 17.01 14.66
N TRP A 215 35.46 17.36 15.93
CA TRP A 215 34.49 17.07 17.00
C TRP A 215 33.19 17.87 16.84
N ALA A 216 33.27 19.12 16.40
CA ALA A 216 32.08 19.94 16.14
C ALA A 216 31.21 19.32 15.04
N PHE A 217 31.80 18.95 13.90
CA PHE A 217 31.05 18.36 12.80
C PHE A 217 30.64 16.90 13.05
N PHE A 218 31.45 16.13 13.78
CA PHE A 218 31.10 14.76 14.21
C PHE A 218 29.86 14.76 15.11
N ALA A 219 29.80 15.66 16.09
CA ALA A 219 28.64 15.81 16.96
C ALA A 219 27.41 16.27 16.16
N LEU A 220 27.57 17.25 15.26
CA LEU A 220 26.47 17.79 14.46
C LEU A 220 25.87 16.77 13.49
N TRP A 221 26.70 16.09 12.69
CA TRP A 221 26.25 15.30 11.56
C TRP A 221 26.03 13.82 11.94
N PRO A 222 27.07 12.97 12.12
CA PRO A 222 26.89 11.56 12.50
C PRO A 222 26.05 11.29 13.75
N VAL A 223 26.00 12.21 14.72
CA VAL A 223 25.33 11.99 16.01
C VAL A 223 23.98 12.71 16.10
N LEU A 224 23.96 14.05 16.05
CA LEU A 224 22.75 14.82 16.30
C LEU A 224 21.68 14.65 15.23
N VAL A 225 22.04 14.53 13.94
CA VAL A 225 21.03 14.37 12.86
C VAL A 225 20.26 13.05 12.97
N PRO A 226 20.90 11.86 13.08
CA PRO A 226 20.17 10.61 13.30
C PRO A 226 19.34 10.60 14.59
N LEU A 227 19.87 11.19 15.68
CA LEU A 227 19.12 11.33 16.93
C LEU A 227 17.89 12.23 16.77
N ALA A 228 18.02 13.35 16.07
CA ALA A 228 16.89 14.24 15.77
C ALA A 228 15.81 13.52 14.95
N PHE A 229 16.19 12.71 13.96
CA PHE A 229 15.24 11.88 13.22
C PHE A 229 14.55 10.85 14.11
N LEU A 230 15.30 10.17 14.99
CA LEU A 230 14.74 9.20 15.92
C LEU A 230 13.76 9.85 16.90
N VAL A 231 14.14 10.97 17.53
CA VAL A 231 13.28 11.71 18.47
C VAL A 231 12.01 12.19 17.77
N LEU A 232 12.13 12.74 16.56
CA LEU A 232 10.98 13.17 15.76
C LEU A 232 10.02 11.99 15.45
N LEU A 233 10.56 10.83 15.08
CA LEU A 233 9.78 9.62 14.80
C LEU A 233 9.10 9.05 16.05
N LEU A 234 9.79 9.05 17.20
CA LEU A 234 9.23 8.62 18.47
C LEU A 234 8.09 9.54 18.93
N TRP A 235 8.22 10.84 18.70
CA TRP A 235 7.19 11.82 19.06
C TRP A 235 5.91 11.66 18.23
N ILE A 236 6.04 11.47 16.91
CA ILE A 236 4.87 11.27 16.02
C ILE A 236 4.28 9.87 16.08
N ARG A 237 4.97 8.89 16.69
CA ARG A 237 4.58 7.46 16.70
C ARG A 237 3.15 7.22 17.16
N ARG A 238 2.73 7.87 18.24
CA ARG A 238 1.37 7.72 18.80
C ARG A 238 0.32 8.20 17.80
N ALA A 239 0.55 9.36 17.20
CA ALA A 239 -0.35 9.97 16.21
C ALA A 239 -0.45 9.12 14.94
N VAL A 240 0.69 8.64 14.41
CA VAL A 240 0.73 7.81 13.19
C VAL A 240 0.09 6.44 13.41
N ARG A 241 0.31 5.79 14.55
CA ARG A 241 -0.34 4.51 14.87
C ARG A 241 -1.86 4.65 15.04
N ALA A 242 -2.31 5.75 15.62
CA ALA A 242 -3.73 6.09 15.73
C ALA A 242 -4.35 6.56 14.40
N GLN A 243 -3.60 6.58 13.29
CA GLN A 243 -4.02 7.12 11.98
C GLN A 243 -4.49 8.59 12.04
N ARG A 244 -4.06 9.35 13.05
CA ARG A 244 -4.35 10.79 13.20
C ARG A 244 -3.12 11.57 12.75
N ILE A 245 -3.10 12.00 11.49
CA ILE A 245 -1.91 12.62 10.89
C ILE A 245 -1.81 14.08 11.35
N SER A 246 -1.00 14.33 12.38
CA SER A 246 -0.68 15.69 12.85
C SER A 246 0.09 16.50 11.78
N PRO A 247 0.08 17.85 11.85
CA PRO A 247 0.83 18.69 10.92
C PRO A 247 2.33 18.35 10.86
N LEU A 248 2.91 18.01 12.01
CA LEU A 248 4.30 17.58 12.11
C LEU A 248 4.53 16.20 11.46
N ALA A 249 3.63 15.24 11.69
CA ALA A 249 3.69 13.94 11.00
C ALA A 249 3.59 14.10 9.48
N ARG A 250 2.81 15.08 9.01
CA ARG A 250 2.73 15.42 7.58
C ARG A 250 4.02 16.06 7.05
N ALA A 251 4.68 16.89 7.86
CA ALA A 251 5.97 17.51 7.53
C ALA A 251 7.11 16.48 7.42
N SER A 252 7.15 15.54 8.36
CA SER A 252 8.15 14.48 8.44
C SER A 252 7.81 13.25 7.61
N ARG A 253 6.81 13.34 6.71
CA ARG A 253 6.36 12.22 5.85
C ARG A 253 7.49 11.56 5.06
N PHE A 254 8.58 12.28 4.80
CA PHE A 254 9.75 11.69 4.18
C PHE A 254 10.27 10.51 5.00
N LEU A 255 10.37 10.61 6.33
CA LEU A 255 11.02 9.57 7.16
C LEU A 255 10.16 8.31 7.36
N TRP A 256 8.83 8.42 7.42
CA TRP A 256 8.00 7.32 7.91
C TRP A 256 6.96 6.79 6.91
N ARG A 257 6.59 7.55 5.87
CA ARG A 257 5.43 7.23 5.00
C ARG A 257 5.55 5.85 4.34
N ASP A 258 6.78 5.41 4.10
CA ASP A 258 7.13 4.24 3.30
C ASP A 258 7.06 2.93 4.11
N TYR A 259 7.12 3.03 5.44
CA TYR A 259 7.20 1.89 6.35
C TYR A 259 5.90 1.60 7.09
N ASP A 260 5.70 0.35 7.49
CA ASP A 260 4.58 -0.07 8.33
C ASP A 260 4.54 0.76 9.65
N PRO A 261 3.36 1.20 10.13
CA PRO A 261 3.22 1.90 11.41
C PRO A 261 3.82 1.17 12.63
N ALA A 262 4.02 -0.15 12.55
CA ALA A 262 4.72 -0.91 13.57
C ALA A 262 6.23 -0.59 13.61
N LEU A 263 6.86 -0.39 12.45
CA LEU A 263 8.31 -0.30 12.21
C LEU A 263 8.73 1.08 11.68
N LEU A 264 8.18 2.16 12.26
CA LEU A 264 8.39 3.55 11.83
C LEU A 264 9.86 4.03 11.89
N PHE A 265 10.71 3.40 12.70
CA PHE A 265 12.11 3.78 12.92
C PHE A 265 13.07 3.17 11.89
N TRP A 266 12.56 2.43 10.89
CA TRP A 266 13.42 1.72 9.94
C TRP A 266 14.33 2.66 9.12
N GLU A 267 13.90 3.89 8.85
CA GLU A 267 14.75 4.88 8.17
C GLU A 267 16.04 5.16 8.95
N VAL A 268 15.98 5.18 10.29
CA VAL A 268 17.14 5.42 11.15
C VAL A 268 18.08 4.21 11.13
N ILE A 269 17.54 2.99 11.05
CA ILE A 269 18.34 1.77 10.89
C ILE A 269 19.08 1.78 9.55
N ASP A 270 18.38 2.11 8.46
CA ASP A 270 19.00 2.23 7.14
C ASP A 270 20.09 3.30 7.12
N LEU A 271 19.85 4.45 7.77
CA LEU A 271 20.83 5.52 7.93
C LEU A 271 22.05 5.06 8.73
N GLY A 272 21.84 4.32 9.82
CA GLY A 272 22.92 3.72 10.62
C GLY A 272 23.77 2.76 9.80
N ARG A 273 23.15 1.90 8.98
CA ARG A 273 23.87 1.03 8.04
C ARG A 273 24.71 1.84 7.04
N LYS A 274 24.16 2.89 6.45
CA LYS A 274 24.89 3.77 5.51
C LYS A 274 26.09 4.41 6.19
N LEU A 275 25.90 5.01 7.37
CA LEU A 275 26.97 5.62 8.16
C LEU A 275 28.05 4.61 8.50
N PHE A 276 27.66 3.38 8.87
CA PHE A 276 28.63 2.33 9.15
C PHE A 276 29.47 1.99 7.92
N LEU A 277 28.84 1.67 6.80
CA LEU A 277 29.50 1.24 5.56
C LEU A 277 30.26 2.38 4.85
N ALA A 278 29.83 3.63 4.99
CA ALA A 278 30.47 4.76 4.32
C ALA A 278 31.57 5.42 5.15
N SER A 279 31.57 5.24 6.48
CA SER A 279 32.32 6.10 7.38
C SER A 279 32.93 5.37 8.58
N LEU A 280 32.15 4.68 9.40
CA LEU A 280 32.68 4.05 10.63
C LEU A 280 33.67 2.91 10.33
N VAL A 281 33.52 2.24 9.19
CA VAL A 281 34.44 1.18 8.73
C VAL A 281 35.88 1.67 8.57
N LEU A 282 36.10 2.99 8.43
CA LEU A 282 37.45 3.59 8.37
C LEU A 282 38.25 3.38 9.66
N PHE A 283 37.59 3.26 10.83
CA PHE A 283 38.27 2.98 12.10
C PHE A 283 38.84 1.57 12.22
N ILE A 284 38.54 0.66 11.29
CA ILE A 284 39.09 -0.70 11.26
C ILE A 284 40.56 -0.67 10.74
N GLN A 285 41.30 0.41 11.02
CA GLN A 285 42.72 0.59 10.74
C GLN A 285 43.40 1.18 11.96
N THR A 286 44.23 0.39 12.64
CA THR A 286 45.32 0.89 13.47
C THR A 286 46.51 -0.03 13.28
N ASN A 287 47.43 0.39 12.40
CA ASN A 287 48.88 0.16 12.45
C ASN A 287 49.54 -0.82 11.47
N ASP A 288 48.90 -1.89 10.98
CA ASP A 288 49.58 -2.87 10.09
C ASP A 288 48.83 -3.19 8.77
N GLY A 289 49.57 -3.26 7.66
CA GLY A 289 49.15 -3.14 6.25
C GLY A 289 48.21 -4.18 5.60
N SER A 290 47.31 -4.87 6.31
CA SER A 290 46.31 -5.80 5.71
C SER A 290 44.84 -5.41 5.96
N SER A 291 44.58 -4.11 6.03
CA SER A 291 43.32 -3.57 6.59
C SER A 291 42.21 -3.29 5.58
N LYS A 292 42.53 -3.16 4.29
CA LYS A 292 41.53 -2.90 3.22
C LYS A 292 40.65 -4.13 2.92
N LEU A 293 41.25 -5.33 2.88
CA LEU A 293 40.52 -6.60 2.72
C LEU A 293 39.58 -6.87 3.91
N LEU A 294 40.04 -6.61 5.14
CA LEU A 294 39.21 -6.78 6.33
C LEU A 294 37.97 -5.88 6.30
N ARG A 295 38.11 -4.62 5.84
CA ARG A 295 36.96 -3.71 5.66
C ARG A 295 35.93 -4.28 4.69
N LEU A 296 36.37 -4.84 3.56
CA LEU A 296 35.48 -5.45 2.56
C LEU A 296 34.74 -6.69 3.10
N LEU A 297 35.42 -7.52 3.90
CA LEU A 297 34.79 -8.66 4.58
C LEU A 297 33.71 -8.20 5.58
N VAL A 298 34.05 -7.23 6.43
CA VAL A 298 33.10 -6.65 7.40
C VAL A 298 31.90 -6.03 6.68
N ALA A 299 32.13 -5.30 5.58
CA ALA A 299 31.06 -4.70 4.78
C ALA A 299 30.13 -5.74 4.15
N SER A 300 30.69 -6.86 3.68
CA SER A 300 29.93 -8.00 3.16
C SER A 300 29.04 -8.63 4.24
N VAL A 301 29.58 -8.83 5.44
CA VAL A 301 28.82 -9.36 6.60
C VAL A 301 27.70 -8.41 7.01
N VAL A 302 27.99 -7.11 7.16
CA VAL A 302 26.98 -6.11 7.54
C VAL A 302 25.86 -6.00 6.50
N SER A 303 26.19 -6.09 5.21
CA SER A 303 25.20 -6.11 4.13
C SER A 303 24.33 -7.37 4.18
N GLY A 304 24.92 -8.53 4.48
CA GLY A 304 24.20 -9.79 4.67
C GLY A 304 23.27 -9.78 5.90
N LEU A 305 23.74 -9.26 7.04
CA LEU A 305 22.94 -9.09 8.26
C LEU A 305 21.75 -8.15 8.02
N TYR A 306 21.96 -7.05 7.30
CA TYR A 306 20.87 -6.14 6.96
C TYR A 306 19.86 -6.77 5.99
N LEU A 307 20.31 -7.58 5.02
CA LEU A 307 19.43 -8.33 4.15
C LEU A 307 18.57 -9.33 4.94
N ALA A 308 19.15 -10.03 5.92
CA ALA A 308 18.42 -10.91 6.82
C ALA A 308 17.39 -10.12 7.66
N ALA A 309 17.78 -8.96 8.19
CA ALA A 309 16.87 -8.07 8.92
C ALA A 309 15.69 -7.60 8.05
N LEU A 310 15.93 -7.24 6.78
CA LEU A 310 14.87 -6.89 5.82
C LEU A 310 13.90 -8.06 5.59
N ALA A 311 14.43 -9.28 5.42
CA ALA A 311 13.64 -10.48 5.17
C ALA A 311 12.73 -10.85 6.36
N LEU A 312 13.24 -10.70 7.59
CA LEU A 312 12.53 -11.01 8.83
C LEU A 312 11.54 -9.91 9.23
N ALA A 313 11.97 -8.64 9.24
CA ALA A 313 11.15 -7.53 9.73
C ALA A 313 10.12 -7.03 8.72
N ARG A 314 10.39 -7.17 7.41
CA ARG A 314 9.52 -6.71 6.30
C ARG A 314 8.93 -5.30 6.52
N PRO A 315 9.79 -4.28 6.67
CA PRO A 315 9.39 -2.96 7.14
C PRO A 315 8.56 -2.15 6.12
N PHE A 316 8.64 -2.44 4.82
CA PHE A 316 7.97 -1.67 3.78
C PHE A 316 6.49 -2.05 3.65
N LYS A 317 5.63 -1.04 3.45
CA LYS A 317 4.19 -1.28 3.17
C LYS A 317 3.94 -2.05 1.88
N ARG A 318 4.85 -1.93 0.91
CA ARG A 318 4.73 -2.54 -0.42
C ARG A 318 5.77 -3.62 -0.59
N ALA A 319 5.32 -4.77 -1.08
CA ALA A 319 6.20 -5.90 -1.33
C ALA A 319 7.24 -5.57 -2.42
N ASP A 320 6.91 -4.78 -3.46
CA ASP A 320 7.89 -4.42 -4.49
C ASP A 320 9.00 -3.51 -3.99
N ASP A 321 8.72 -2.63 -3.02
CA ASP A 321 9.77 -1.81 -2.39
C ASP A 321 10.67 -2.68 -1.50
N LEU A 322 10.09 -3.66 -0.80
CA LEU A 322 10.85 -4.65 -0.02
C LEU A 322 11.77 -5.49 -0.92
N TYR A 323 11.26 -6.03 -2.03
CA TYR A 323 12.08 -6.81 -2.96
C TYR A 323 13.18 -5.95 -3.60
N LEU A 324 12.87 -4.71 -3.99
CA LEU A 324 13.88 -3.79 -4.53
C LEU A 324 14.97 -3.47 -3.51
N ALA A 325 14.62 -3.24 -2.24
CA ALA A 325 15.58 -3.03 -1.16
C ALA A 325 16.41 -4.29 -0.88
N GLY A 326 15.80 -5.47 -0.93
CA GLY A 326 16.49 -6.75 -0.82
C GLY A 326 17.50 -6.97 -1.95
N THR A 327 17.07 -6.76 -3.20
CA THR A 327 17.96 -6.83 -4.37
C THR A 327 19.10 -5.83 -4.27
N ALA A 328 18.84 -4.59 -3.86
CA ALA A 328 19.88 -3.58 -3.67
C ALA A 328 20.97 -4.04 -2.68
N ASN A 329 20.58 -4.61 -1.53
CA ASN A 329 21.55 -5.08 -0.54
C ASN A 329 22.27 -6.36 -0.95
N LEU A 330 21.59 -7.26 -1.67
CA LEU A 330 22.24 -8.42 -2.28
C LEU A 330 23.31 -7.98 -3.30
N LEU A 331 22.98 -7.04 -4.18
CA LEU A 331 23.92 -6.50 -5.15
C LEU A 331 25.10 -5.79 -4.46
N LEU A 332 24.86 -5.02 -3.39
CA LEU A 332 25.95 -4.43 -2.60
C LEU A 332 26.86 -5.48 -1.97
N MET A 333 26.29 -6.54 -1.40
CA MET A 333 27.05 -7.66 -0.85
C MET A 333 27.94 -8.29 -1.94
N CYS A 334 27.39 -8.54 -3.13
CA CYS A 334 28.17 -9.02 -4.26
C CYS A 334 29.27 -8.04 -4.69
N CYS A 335 29.01 -6.73 -4.69
CA CYS A 335 30.03 -5.71 -4.98
C CYS A 335 31.18 -5.73 -3.97
N PHE A 336 30.91 -5.91 -2.67
CA PHE A 336 31.96 -6.01 -1.66
C PHE A 336 32.78 -7.29 -1.79
N VAL A 337 32.13 -8.44 -2.05
CA VAL A 337 32.83 -9.70 -2.31
C VAL A 337 33.69 -9.62 -3.57
N LEU A 338 33.18 -9.03 -4.65
CA LEU A 338 33.97 -8.77 -5.85
C LEU A 338 35.08 -7.73 -5.62
N GLY A 339 34.87 -6.78 -4.72
CA GLY A 339 35.93 -5.86 -4.28
C GLY A 339 37.12 -6.60 -3.67
N VAL A 340 36.86 -7.66 -2.88
CA VAL A 340 37.93 -8.54 -2.35
C VAL A 340 38.69 -9.18 -3.50
N VAL A 341 37.98 -9.70 -4.51
CA VAL A 341 38.58 -10.30 -5.70
C VAL A 341 39.44 -9.28 -6.45
N VAL A 342 38.92 -8.07 -6.72
CA VAL A 342 39.68 -7.01 -7.42
C VAL A 342 40.99 -6.70 -6.70
N GLN A 343 40.94 -6.58 -5.37
CA GLN A 343 42.13 -6.23 -4.58
C GLN A 343 43.16 -7.36 -4.51
N LEU A 344 42.72 -8.63 -4.50
CA LEU A 344 43.61 -9.79 -4.63
C LEU A 344 44.25 -9.85 -6.03
N CYS A 345 43.47 -9.58 -7.07
CA CYS A 345 43.95 -9.57 -8.45
C CYS A 345 44.89 -8.40 -8.77
N GLU A 346 44.84 -7.29 -8.04
CA GLU A 346 45.82 -6.21 -8.16
C GLU A 346 47.18 -6.59 -7.55
N SER A 347 47.20 -7.53 -6.59
CA SER A 347 48.43 -7.95 -5.92
C SER A 347 49.21 -9.07 -6.62
N ASP A 348 48.52 -10.02 -7.27
CA ASP A 348 49.15 -11.17 -7.95
C ASP A 348 48.19 -11.76 -9.00
N ASP A 349 48.57 -11.66 -10.29
CA ASP A 349 47.79 -12.14 -11.43
C ASP A 349 47.68 -13.68 -11.48
N ASP A 350 48.72 -14.40 -11.05
CA ASP A 350 48.71 -15.86 -11.01
C ASP A 350 47.79 -16.38 -9.89
N MET A 351 47.79 -15.69 -8.75
CA MET A 351 46.86 -15.97 -7.64
C MET A 351 45.40 -15.67 -8.04
N CYS A 352 45.16 -14.62 -8.83
CA CYS A 352 43.83 -14.28 -9.36
C CYS A 352 43.25 -15.41 -10.24
N LYS A 353 44.08 -15.94 -11.15
CA LYS A 353 43.70 -17.03 -12.05
C LYS A 353 43.46 -18.34 -11.30
N ALA A 354 44.27 -18.65 -10.30
CA ALA A 354 44.15 -19.88 -9.51
C ALA A 354 42.94 -19.89 -8.56
N LEU A 355 42.62 -18.76 -7.92
CA LEU A 355 41.58 -18.70 -6.87
C LEU A 355 40.18 -18.39 -7.42
N VAL A 356 40.08 -17.57 -8.48
CA VAL A 356 38.79 -17.04 -8.97
C VAL A 356 38.53 -17.38 -10.45
N GLY A 357 39.56 -17.77 -11.21
CA GLY A 357 39.43 -18.14 -12.62
C GLY A 357 39.31 -16.94 -13.58
N PHE A 358 39.60 -15.72 -13.11
CA PHE A 358 39.70 -14.54 -13.97
C PHE A 358 41.13 -14.34 -14.47
N GLU A 359 41.28 -13.94 -15.73
CA GLU A 359 42.60 -13.69 -16.33
C GLU A 359 43.17 -12.30 -16.00
N SER A 360 42.35 -11.36 -15.50
CA SER A 360 42.80 -10.01 -15.10
C SER A 360 41.77 -9.29 -14.21
N ALA A 361 42.23 -8.27 -13.48
CA ALA A 361 41.41 -7.36 -12.67
C ALA A 361 40.30 -6.62 -13.48
N ARG A 362 40.44 -6.56 -14.81
CA ARG A 362 39.44 -6.00 -15.72
C ARG A 362 38.13 -6.79 -15.68
N GLY A 363 38.20 -8.12 -15.62
CA GLY A 363 37.02 -8.99 -15.56
C GLY A 363 36.19 -8.71 -14.30
N ALA A 364 36.84 -8.76 -13.12
CA ALA A 364 36.18 -8.47 -11.85
C ALA A 364 35.62 -7.04 -11.78
N SER A 365 36.34 -6.04 -12.30
CA SER A 365 35.85 -4.67 -12.42
C SER A 365 34.59 -4.57 -13.28
N ALA A 366 34.55 -5.28 -14.43
CA ALA A 366 33.39 -5.31 -15.31
C ALA A 366 32.15 -5.89 -14.62
N PHE A 367 32.32 -6.92 -13.77
CA PHE A 367 31.21 -7.47 -12.98
C PHE A 367 30.66 -6.46 -11.97
N VAL A 368 31.52 -5.71 -11.25
CA VAL A 368 31.07 -4.66 -10.31
C VAL A 368 30.26 -3.59 -11.05
N VAL A 369 30.71 -3.17 -12.24
CA VAL A 369 29.99 -2.23 -13.10
C VAL A 369 28.67 -2.82 -13.58
N ALA A 370 28.64 -4.09 -14.00
CA ALA A 370 27.43 -4.77 -14.44
C ALA A 370 26.38 -4.87 -13.32
N LEU A 371 26.78 -5.20 -12.10
CA LEU A 371 25.87 -5.28 -10.94
C LEU A 371 25.28 -3.90 -10.59
N THR A 372 26.11 -2.86 -10.57
CA THR A 372 25.66 -1.49 -10.28
C THR A 372 24.79 -0.93 -11.41
N ALA A 373 25.02 -1.30 -12.66
CA ALA A 373 24.15 -0.98 -13.80
C ALA A 373 22.83 -1.77 -13.78
N ALA A 374 22.87 -3.05 -13.39
CA ALA A 374 21.69 -3.89 -13.22
C ALA A 374 20.72 -3.32 -12.17
N MET A 375 21.25 -2.71 -11.09
CA MET A 375 20.43 -2.02 -10.10
C MET A 375 19.62 -0.86 -10.70
N LEU A 376 20.24 -0.05 -11.56
CA LEU A 376 19.55 1.03 -12.27
C LEU A 376 18.46 0.49 -13.20
N ALA A 377 18.82 -0.52 -14.01
CA ALA A 377 17.91 -1.13 -14.98
C ALA A 377 16.69 -1.76 -14.29
N ALA A 378 16.90 -2.52 -13.21
CA ALA A 378 15.82 -3.13 -12.42
C ALA A 378 14.90 -2.06 -11.81
N SER A 379 15.47 -0.99 -11.26
CA SER A 379 14.70 0.12 -10.67
C SER A 379 13.84 0.85 -11.71
N LEU A 380 14.42 1.15 -12.88
CA LEU A 380 13.70 1.78 -14.00
C LEU A 380 12.61 0.87 -14.56
N LEU A 381 12.90 -0.42 -14.73
CA LEU A 381 11.92 -1.40 -15.21
C LEU A 381 10.73 -1.48 -14.27
N ILE A 382 10.95 -1.59 -12.95
CA ILE A 382 9.87 -1.61 -11.96
C ILE A 382 9.05 -0.33 -12.02
N ILE A 383 9.69 0.84 -12.12
CA ILE A 383 8.99 2.11 -12.25
C ILE A 383 8.12 2.14 -13.51
N VAL A 384 8.66 1.77 -14.67
CA VAL A 384 7.94 1.78 -15.94
C VAL A 384 6.76 0.80 -15.92
N LEU A 385 6.98 -0.43 -15.43
CA LEU A 385 5.91 -1.43 -15.29
C LEU A 385 4.80 -0.95 -14.35
N ARG A 386 5.16 -0.30 -13.24
CA ARG A 386 4.20 0.28 -12.30
C ARG A 386 3.47 1.47 -12.88
N ILE A 387 4.13 2.36 -13.62
CA ILE A 387 3.47 3.47 -14.34
C ILE A 387 2.49 2.91 -15.37
N ALA A 388 2.90 1.91 -16.16
CA ALA A 388 2.02 1.26 -17.13
C ALA A 388 0.82 0.59 -16.45
N SER A 389 1.04 -0.10 -15.33
CA SER A 389 -0.02 -0.70 -14.51
C SER A 389 -0.96 0.35 -13.92
N ALA A 390 -0.42 1.43 -13.37
CA ALA A 390 -1.15 2.57 -12.80
C ALA A 390 -2.04 3.27 -13.83
N VAL A 391 -1.51 3.49 -15.04
CA VAL A 391 -2.27 4.07 -16.16
C VAL A 391 -3.36 3.12 -16.64
N ARG A 392 -3.12 1.80 -16.57
CA ARG A 392 -4.08 0.74 -16.92
C ARG A 392 -4.99 0.32 -15.76
N ALA A 393 -4.89 0.97 -14.59
CA ALA A 393 -5.71 0.63 -13.43
C ALA A 393 -7.19 0.85 -13.76
N PRO A 394 -8.08 -0.07 -13.35
CA PRO A 394 -9.48 0.01 -13.71
C PRO A 394 -10.12 1.24 -13.03
N THR A 395 -10.72 2.11 -13.85
CA THR A 395 -11.49 3.28 -13.41
C THR A 395 -12.93 3.10 -13.81
N ILE A 396 -13.85 3.72 -13.05
CA ILE A 396 -15.26 3.78 -13.42
C ILE A 396 -15.41 4.49 -14.77
N ARG A 397 -16.27 3.93 -15.61
CA ARG A 397 -16.66 4.41 -16.94
C ARG A 397 -18.17 4.36 -17.07
N LEU A 398 -18.71 5.22 -17.92
CA LEU A 398 -20.11 5.14 -18.35
C LEU A 398 -20.31 3.81 -19.09
N ALA A 399 -21.33 3.04 -18.73
CA ALA A 399 -21.64 1.79 -19.41
C ALA A 399 -22.10 2.01 -20.86
N SER A 400 -22.81 3.12 -21.11
CA SER A 400 -23.34 3.51 -22.43
C SER A 400 -22.25 3.81 -23.47
N SER A 401 -21.18 4.50 -23.08
CA SER A 401 -20.17 5.02 -24.02
C SER A 401 -18.75 4.52 -23.75
N GLY A 402 -18.48 3.86 -22.62
CA GLY A 402 -17.14 3.49 -22.17
C GLY A 402 -16.24 4.69 -21.82
N ARG A 403 -16.76 5.92 -21.87
CA ARG A 403 -16.01 7.15 -21.55
C ARG A 403 -15.89 7.33 -20.04
N ARG A 404 -14.93 8.15 -19.62
CA ARG A 404 -14.78 8.52 -18.19
C ARG A 404 -15.92 9.48 -17.81
N PRO A 405 -16.52 9.36 -16.62
CA PRO A 405 -17.54 10.29 -16.19
C PRO A 405 -17.01 11.73 -16.07
N ALA A 406 -17.83 12.70 -16.45
CA ALA A 406 -17.57 14.11 -16.22
C ALA A 406 -17.74 14.43 -14.74
N LEU A 407 -16.69 14.93 -14.09
CA LEU A 407 -16.70 15.34 -12.69
C LEU A 407 -16.75 16.87 -12.61
N GLU A 408 -17.87 17.42 -13.06
CA GLU A 408 -18.15 18.86 -12.99
C GLU A 408 -18.65 19.22 -11.59
N LEU A 409 -18.22 20.37 -11.10
CA LEU A 409 -18.62 20.92 -9.81
C LEU A 409 -19.42 22.19 -10.03
N SER A 410 -20.40 22.44 -9.14
CA SER A 410 -21.07 23.73 -9.05
C SER A 410 -20.03 24.83 -8.75
N PRO A 411 -20.18 26.06 -9.29
CA PRO A 411 -19.26 27.17 -9.01
C PRO A 411 -19.09 27.49 -7.52
N GLU A 412 -20.10 27.16 -6.71
CA GLU A 412 -20.16 27.45 -5.27
C GLU A 412 -19.59 26.33 -4.39
N CYS A 413 -19.27 25.17 -4.97
CA CYS A 413 -18.81 23.99 -4.21
C CYS A 413 -17.40 23.54 -4.61
N HIS A 414 -16.54 23.30 -3.62
CA HIS A 414 -15.22 22.73 -3.85
C HIS A 414 -15.19 21.20 -3.71
N PHE A 415 -16.23 20.58 -3.14
CA PHE A 415 -16.30 19.13 -2.97
C PHE A 415 -17.50 18.52 -3.70
N HIS A 416 -17.29 17.33 -4.28
CA HIS A 416 -18.37 16.58 -4.94
C HIS A 416 -19.26 15.90 -3.90
N GLY A 417 -18.70 15.59 -2.74
CA GLY A 417 -19.45 15.03 -1.62
C GLY A 417 -18.77 15.28 -0.28
N PHE A 418 -19.58 15.35 0.76
CA PHE A 418 -19.18 15.33 2.17
C PHE A 418 -19.58 13.97 2.74
N ILE A 419 -18.70 13.28 3.47
CA ILE A 419 -19.07 12.00 4.10
C ILE A 419 -19.16 12.12 5.63
N SER A 420 -20.38 12.01 6.15
CA SER A 420 -20.66 12.00 7.58
C SER A 420 -20.64 10.56 8.13
N HIS A 421 -20.05 10.38 9.31
CA HIS A 421 -19.96 9.07 9.96
C HIS A 421 -19.76 9.15 11.47
N ALA A 422 -20.21 8.12 12.19
CA ALA A 422 -19.85 7.93 13.58
C ALA A 422 -18.39 7.47 13.70
N TRP A 423 -17.56 8.20 14.46
CA TRP A 423 -16.13 7.88 14.62
C TRP A 423 -15.89 6.50 15.24
N GLY A 424 -16.77 6.04 16.15
CA GLY A 424 -16.61 4.76 16.84
C GLY A 424 -16.79 3.52 15.97
N THR A 425 -17.62 3.61 14.92
CA THR A 425 -18.12 2.46 14.15
C THR A 425 -17.87 2.56 12.65
N GLY A 426 -17.75 3.78 12.09
CA GLY A 426 -17.68 4.00 10.64
C GLY A 426 -16.36 4.52 10.10
N GLN A 427 -15.39 4.90 10.95
CA GLN A 427 -14.18 5.63 10.52
C GLN A 427 -13.33 4.85 9.50
N ASP A 428 -13.10 3.55 9.72
CA ASP A 428 -12.28 2.73 8.82
C ASP A 428 -12.94 2.54 7.45
N GLN A 429 -14.26 2.37 7.42
CA GLN A 429 -15.02 2.14 6.19
C GLN A 429 -15.20 3.41 5.38
N THR A 430 -15.44 4.57 6.00
CA THR A 430 -15.49 5.84 5.26
C THR A 430 -14.16 6.19 4.61
N HIS A 431 -13.03 5.95 5.29
CA HIS A 431 -11.71 6.05 4.66
C HIS A 431 -11.57 5.10 3.47
N THR A 432 -12.10 3.87 3.58
CA THR A 432 -12.08 2.88 2.50
C THR A 432 -12.92 3.34 1.31
N ILE A 433 -14.14 3.82 1.55
CA ILE A 433 -15.05 4.36 0.54
C ILE A 433 -14.39 5.52 -0.19
N VAL A 434 -13.93 6.54 0.54
CA VAL A 434 -13.31 7.75 -0.02
C VAL A 434 -12.09 7.40 -0.87
N ARG A 435 -11.15 6.62 -0.32
CA ARG A 435 -9.93 6.24 -1.04
C ARG A 435 -10.24 5.42 -2.30
N ARG A 436 -11.18 4.47 -2.22
CA ARG A 436 -11.56 3.67 -3.39
C ARG A 436 -12.29 4.48 -4.44
N LEU A 437 -13.20 5.37 -4.04
CA LEU A 437 -13.83 6.31 -4.97
C LEU A 437 -12.79 7.20 -5.66
N GLN A 438 -11.80 7.73 -4.93
CA GLN A 438 -10.72 8.54 -5.53
C GLN A 438 -9.83 7.76 -6.52
N LEU A 439 -9.64 6.46 -6.27
CA LEU A 439 -8.95 5.56 -7.20
C LEU A 439 -9.79 5.27 -8.45
N LEU A 440 -11.08 4.97 -8.27
CA LEU A 440 -12.01 4.61 -9.34
C LEU A 440 -12.46 5.80 -10.18
N LEU A 441 -12.69 6.97 -9.57
CA LEU A 441 -13.09 8.24 -10.19
C LEU A 441 -11.98 9.29 -10.07
N PRO A 442 -11.02 9.31 -11.02
CA PRO A 442 -9.95 10.30 -11.02
C PRO A 442 -10.46 11.74 -10.98
N GLY A 443 -10.15 12.43 -9.89
CA GLY A 443 -10.46 13.85 -9.71
C GLY A 443 -11.71 14.14 -8.90
N VAL A 444 -12.40 13.11 -8.39
CA VAL A 444 -13.44 13.30 -7.38
C VAL A 444 -12.79 13.87 -6.12
N ARG A 445 -13.46 14.85 -5.54
CA ARG A 445 -13.09 15.56 -4.31
C ARG A 445 -14.17 15.19 -3.31
N ILE A 446 -13.81 14.44 -2.28
CA ILE A 446 -14.73 14.06 -1.21
C ILE A 446 -14.11 14.58 0.07
N TRP A 447 -14.89 15.37 0.80
CA TRP A 447 -14.48 15.89 2.10
C TRP A 447 -14.66 14.81 3.16
N LEU A 448 -13.66 14.62 4.02
CA LEU A 448 -13.66 13.65 5.12
C LEU A 448 -12.97 14.28 6.34
N ASP A 449 -13.63 14.26 7.49
CA ASP A 449 -13.22 14.87 8.76
C ASP A 449 -11.72 14.70 9.09
N VAL A 450 -11.23 13.46 9.03
CA VAL A 450 -9.88 13.09 9.49
C VAL A 450 -8.78 13.63 8.56
N ASP A 451 -9.11 13.89 7.30
CA ASP A 451 -8.15 14.35 6.29
C ASP A 451 -8.12 15.89 6.16
N SER A 452 -9.20 16.58 6.58
CA SER A 452 -9.47 17.99 6.28
C SER A 452 -9.73 18.92 7.49
N LEU A 453 -9.95 18.42 8.72
CA LEU A 453 -10.21 19.27 9.87
C LEU A 453 -8.93 19.69 10.60
N ASP A 454 -8.59 20.99 10.54
CA ASP A 454 -7.72 21.66 11.52
C ASP A 454 -8.55 22.39 12.62
N ASP A 455 -9.87 22.59 12.42
CA ASP A 455 -10.79 23.23 13.38
C ASP A 455 -12.24 22.69 13.25
N VAL A 456 -12.85 22.27 14.37
CA VAL A 456 -14.18 21.63 14.44
C VAL A 456 -15.32 22.67 14.32
N GLY A 457 -15.00 23.97 14.42
CA GLY A 457 -15.96 25.06 14.28
C GLY A 457 -16.50 25.32 12.86
N MET A 458 -15.94 24.66 11.82
CA MET A 458 -16.21 24.94 10.40
C MET A 458 -16.94 23.79 9.68
N LEU A 459 -17.58 22.88 10.43
CA LEU A 459 -18.24 21.69 9.88
C LEU A 459 -19.43 22.06 8.97
N GLU A 460 -20.24 23.02 9.39
CA GLU A 460 -21.40 23.51 8.66
C GLU A 460 -21.01 24.12 7.30
N GLU A 461 -19.96 24.93 7.27
CA GLU A 461 -19.42 25.51 6.03
C GLU A 461 -18.89 24.41 5.11
N SER A 462 -18.28 23.37 5.66
CA SER A 462 -17.75 22.24 4.88
C SER A 462 -18.85 21.40 4.23
N VAL A 463 -20.00 21.27 4.91
CA VAL A 463 -21.21 20.65 4.35
C VAL A 463 -21.81 21.52 3.24
N ALA A 464 -21.85 22.83 3.45
CA ALA A 464 -22.29 23.77 2.43
C ALA A 464 -21.34 23.81 1.21
N ASP A 465 -20.04 23.56 1.39
CA ASP A 465 -19.05 23.52 0.31
C ASP A 465 -19.06 22.19 -0.49
N ALA A 466 -19.93 21.26 -0.14
CA ALA A 466 -20.11 19.98 -0.81
C ALA A 466 -21.43 19.89 -1.58
N MET A 467 -21.37 19.29 -2.77
CA MET A 467 -22.55 19.12 -3.63
C MET A 467 -23.50 18.01 -3.19
N THR A 468 -22.98 16.95 -2.56
CA THR A 468 -23.78 15.81 -2.08
C THR A 468 -23.39 15.47 -0.65
N PHE A 469 -24.33 14.89 0.09
CA PHE A 469 -24.12 14.49 1.48
C PHE A 469 -24.19 12.96 1.59
N LEU A 470 -23.03 12.32 1.70
CA LEU A 470 -22.90 10.88 1.89
C LEU A 470 -23.05 10.57 3.38
N LEU A 471 -24.03 9.76 3.71
CA LEU A 471 -24.37 9.41 5.08
C LEU A 471 -23.98 7.96 5.36
N PHE A 472 -22.92 7.73 6.13
CA PHE A 472 -22.53 6.38 6.53
C PHE A 472 -23.23 5.96 7.82
N MET A 473 -24.35 5.27 7.65
CA MET A 473 -25.23 4.82 8.73
C MET A 473 -24.70 3.55 9.39
N SER A 474 -24.33 3.70 10.66
CA SER A 474 -23.96 2.63 11.58
C SER A 474 -24.59 2.90 12.94
N ALA A 475 -24.61 1.91 13.83
CA ALA A 475 -25.13 2.02 15.18
C ALA A 475 -24.50 3.22 15.92
N GLY A 476 -25.34 4.06 16.53
CA GLY A 476 -24.89 5.26 17.24
C GLY A 476 -24.63 6.48 16.34
N PHE A 477 -24.93 6.40 15.05
CA PHE A 477 -24.83 7.55 14.15
C PHE A 477 -25.73 8.71 14.60
N PHE A 478 -27.02 8.45 14.84
CA PHE A 478 -27.98 9.49 15.22
C PHE A 478 -27.82 9.91 16.69
N LYS A 479 -27.15 9.09 17.52
CA LYS A 479 -26.76 9.46 18.90
C LYS A 479 -25.63 10.50 18.94
N SER A 480 -24.80 10.56 17.90
CA SER A 480 -23.65 11.46 17.85
C SER A 480 -24.09 12.92 17.61
N TYR A 481 -23.74 13.80 18.54
CA TYR A 481 -24.04 15.23 18.45
C TYR A 481 -23.47 15.88 17.19
N ASN A 482 -22.22 15.56 16.82
CA ASN A 482 -21.57 16.12 15.62
C ASN A 482 -22.25 15.63 14.35
N CYS A 483 -22.57 14.33 14.28
CA CYS A 483 -23.27 13.77 13.11
C CYS A 483 -24.66 14.40 12.93
N ARG A 484 -25.39 14.66 14.03
CA ARG A 484 -26.65 15.40 13.97
C ARG A 484 -26.47 16.84 13.47
N ARG A 485 -25.43 17.55 13.92
CA ARG A 485 -25.11 18.89 13.40
C ARG A 485 -24.87 18.89 11.88
N GLU A 486 -24.08 17.94 11.39
CA GLU A 486 -23.79 17.78 9.97
C GLU A 486 -25.06 17.43 9.17
N LEU A 487 -25.90 16.54 9.69
CA LEU A 487 -27.21 16.22 9.13
C LEU A 487 -28.10 17.45 9.00
N TYR A 488 -28.22 18.26 10.07
CA TYR A 488 -29.05 19.45 10.06
C TYR A 488 -28.52 20.52 9.11
N ALA A 489 -27.20 20.68 9.03
CA ALA A 489 -26.56 21.57 8.06
C ALA A 489 -26.82 21.12 6.60
N ALA A 490 -26.80 19.81 6.35
CA ALA A 490 -27.09 19.25 5.04
C ALA A 490 -28.56 19.47 4.63
N LEU A 491 -29.50 19.32 5.57
CA LEU A 491 -30.91 19.65 5.35
C LEU A 491 -31.11 21.14 5.07
N ALA A 492 -30.55 22.01 5.92
CA ALA A 492 -30.68 23.46 5.77
C ALA A 492 -30.09 23.97 4.44
N SER A 493 -29.03 23.33 3.95
CA SER A 493 -28.41 23.63 2.66
C SER A 493 -29.02 22.86 1.48
N ASN A 494 -30.13 22.13 1.72
CA ASN A 494 -30.83 21.25 0.78
C ASN A 494 -29.88 20.34 -0.04
N ARG A 495 -28.91 19.72 0.63
CA ARG A 495 -27.95 18.82 -0.02
C ARG A 495 -28.61 17.47 -0.30
N PRO A 496 -28.43 16.88 -1.50
CA PRO A 496 -28.91 15.54 -1.79
C PRO A 496 -28.25 14.49 -0.90
N PHE A 497 -29.06 13.62 -0.29
CA PHE A 497 -28.60 12.57 0.62
C PHE A 497 -28.26 11.29 -0.14
N ILE A 498 -27.09 10.72 0.17
CA ILE A 498 -26.64 9.41 -0.32
C ILE A 498 -26.46 8.50 0.90
N PRO A 499 -27.52 7.84 1.37
CA PRO A 499 -27.47 6.92 2.51
C PRO A 499 -26.67 5.66 2.15
N ILE A 500 -25.72 5.31 3.01
CA ILE A 500 -24.86 4.11 2.92
C ILE A 500 -25.02 3.36 4.24
N HIS A 501 -25.43 2.09 4.19
CA HIS A 501 -25.81 1.30 5.36
C HIS A 501 -24.78 0.20 5.66
N GLU A 502 -24.20 0.20 6.86
CA GLU A 502 -23.28 -0.87 7.29
C GLU A 502 -24.03 -2.19 7.51
N ALA A 503 -23.66 -3.22 6.74
CA ALA A 503 -24.29 -4.54 6.81
C ALA A 503 -23.75 -5.41 7.95
N ASP A 504 -22.50 -5.21 8.41
CA ASP A 504 -21.84 -6.11 9.37
C ASP A 504 -22.19 -5.78 10.83
N PRO A 505 -23.00 -6.61 11.53
CA PRO A 505 -23.40 -6.33 12.91
C PRO A 505 -22.25 -6.30 13.90
N ALA A 506 -21.17 -7.05 13.64
CA ALA A 506 -19.99 -7.08 14.51
C ALA A 506 -19.14 -5.79 14.41
N LYS A 507 -19.42 -4.96 13.41
CA LYS A 507 -18.71 -3.71 13.14
C LYS A 507 -19.62 -2.48 13.18
N GLY A 508 -20.76 -2.58 13.87
CA GLY A 508 -21.70 -1.48 14.05
C GLY A 508 -22.81 -1.44 13.00
N GLY A 509 -23.03 -2.50 12.22
CA GLY A 509 -24.24 -2.65 11.43
C GLY A 509 -25.47 -2.82 12.31
N ALA A 510 -26.54 -2.10 12.00
CA ALA A 510 -27.82 -2.18 12.69
C ALA A 510 -28.95 -2.32 11.67
N SER A 511 -30.08 -2.92 12.04
CA SER A 511 -31.22 -3.01 11.12
C SER A 511 -31.75 -1.61 10.76
N ILE A 512 -32.32 -1.46 9.56
CA ILE A 512 -32.94 -0.18 9.15
C ILE A 512 -34.02 0.25 10.15
N ALA A 513 -34.81 -0.68 10.69
CA ALA A 513 -35.80 -0.40 11.73
C ALA A 513 -35.16 0.16 13.00
N ALA A 514 -34.03 -0.40 13.45
CA ALA A 514 -33.31 0.11 14.61
C ALA A 514 -32.71 1.51 14.36
N LEU A 515 -32.18 1.76 13.16
CA LEU A 515 -31.67 3.08 12.77
C LEU A 515 -32.80 4.14 12.67
N LYS A 516 -33.98 3.76 12.16
CA LYS A 516 -35.16 4.64 12.17
C LYS A 516 -35.60 4.98 13.59
N ALA A 517 -35.62 3.99 14.49
CA ALA A 517 -35.93 4.20 15.91
C ALA A 517 -34.88 5.11 16.58
N GLU A 518 -33.58 4.87 16.32
CA GLU A 518 -32.50 5.70 16.84
C GLU A 518 -32.63 7.16 16.36
N CYS A 519 -33.00 7.37 15.10
CA CYS A 519 -33.28 8.70 14.54
C CYS A 519 -34.44 9.40 15.29
N ARG A 520 -35.57 8.72 15.52
CA ARG A 520 -36.71 9.28 16.25
C ARG A 520 -36.38 9.66 17.68
N GLU A 521 -35.61 8.82 18.36
CA GLU A 521 -35.26 9.04 19.77
C GLU A 521 -34.27 10.20 19.95
N ASN A 522 -33.35 10.39 18.99
CA ASN A 522 -32.21 11.30 19.16
C ASN A 522 -32.34 12.60 18.35
N CYS A 523 -33.11 12.65 17.28
CA CYS A 523 -33.32 13.91 16.57
C CYS A 523 -34.27 14.83 17.36
N VAL A 524 -33.98 16.13 17.37
CA VAL A 524 -34.80 17.11 18.11
C VAL A 524 -36.13 17.35 17.42
N GLU A 525 -37.22 17.44 18.19
CA GLU A 525 -38.58 17.71 17.69
C GLU A 525 -38.77 19.16 17.21
N ALA A 526 -38.03 20.10 17.79
CA ALA A 526 -38.07 21.52 17.41
C ALA A 526 -36.81 21.90 16.62
N ALA A 527 -37.00 22.70 15.57
CA ALA A 527 -35.93 23.33 14.81
C ALA A 527 -34.93 24.03 15.75
N PRO A 528 -33.64 23.62 15.78
CA PRO A 528 -32.62 24.38 16.50
C PRO A 528 -32.62 25.84 15.99
N PRO A 529 -32.32 26.85 16.83
CA PRO A 529 -32.25 28.24 16.39
C PRO A 529 -31.29 28.46 15.20
N ALA A 530 -30.27 27.62 15.08
CA ALA A 530 -29.32 27.61 13.97
C ALA A 530 -29.89 27.04 12.64
N TYR A 531 -30.99 26.28 12.69
CA TYR A 531 -31.58 25.55 11.55
C TYR A 531 -33.12 25.68 11.54
N PRO A 532 -33.68 26.88 11.29
CA PRO A 532 -35.12 27.14 11.40
C PRO A 532 -35.97 26.38 10.36
N SER A 533 -35.35 25.84 9.30
CA SER A 533 -36.01 25.08 8.25
C SER A 533 -36.31 23.63 8.61
N TYR A 534 -35.85 23.14 9.76
CA TYR A 534 -35.97 21.74 10.16
C TYR A 534 -37.34 21.43 10.79
N GLY A 535 -38.12 20.56 10.16
CA GLY A 535 -39.47 20.17 10.56
C GLY A 535 -39.56 19.01 11.55
N GLY A 536 -38.43 18.49 12.05
CA GLY A 536 -38.38 17.43 13.06
C GLY A 536 -37.95 16.05 12.54
N PRO A 537 -38.00 14.99 13.37
CA PRO A 537 -37.45 13.67 13.06
C PRO A 537 -38.08 13.00 11.84
N GLU A 538 -39.37 13.22 11.59
CA GLU A 538 -40.07 12.60 10.45
C GLU A 538 -39.60 13.18 9.09
N GLU A 539 -39.23 14.46 9.02
CA GLU A 539 -38.58 15.02 7.82
C GLU A 539 -37.23 14.33 7.57
N MET A 540 -36.45 14.10 8.63
CA MET A 540 -35.17 13.39 8.53
C MET A 540 -35.36 11.96 8.03
N LEU A 541 -36.37 11.27 8.55
CA LEU A 541 -36.68 9.90 8.11
C LEU A 541 -37.08 9.86 6.63
N ALA A 542 -37.90 10.79 6.18
CA ALA A 542 -38.29 10.90 4.79
C ALA A 542 -37.07 11.14 3.87
N ARG A 543 -36.22 12.11 4.22
CA ARG A 543 -35.02 12.45 3.42
C ARG A 543 -33.97 11.35 3.39
N VAL A 544 -33.76 10.64 4.51
CA VAL A 544 -32.69 9.65 4.63
C VAL A 544 -33.12 8.25 4.17
N PHE A 545 -34.36 7.84 4.42
CA PHE A 545 -34.80 6.45 4.21
C PHE A 545 -35.89 6.28 3.15
N GLU A 546 -36.59 7.34 2.73
CA GLU A 546 -37.76 7.23 1.84
C GLU A 546 -37.50 7.85 0.46
N GLU A 547 -36.74 8.95 0.40
CA GLU A 547 -36.36 9.60 -0.87
C GLU A 547 -35.51 8.68 -1.76
N ALA A 548 -34.62 7.88 -1.15
CA ALA A 548 -33.84 6.87 -1.84
C ALA A 548 -33.52 5.69 -0.92
N GLU A 549 -33.59 4.48 -1.47
CA GLU A 549 -33.22 3.26 -0.73
C GLU A 549 -31.74 3.31 -0.29
N PRO A 550 -31.39 3.03 0.97
CA PRO A 550 -30.01 2.98 1.43
C PRO A 550 -29.12 2.02 0.65
N ILE A 551 -27.93 2.47 0.27
CA ILE A 551 -26.92 1.62 -0.37
C ILE A 551 -26.30 0.72 0.68
N VAL A 552 -26.54 -0.58 0.59
CA VAL A 552 -25.88 -1.55 1.48
C VAL A 552 -24.37 -1.51 1.27
N TRP A 553 -23.61 -1.43 2.36
CA TRP A 553 -22.16 -1.52 2.39
C TRP A 553 -21.74 -2.83 3.03
N VAL A 554 -21.09 -3.67 2.23
CA VAL A 554 -20.58 -4.96 2.66
C VAL A 554 -19.06 -4.86 2.73
N ARG A 555 -18.44 -5.28 3.84
CA ARG A 555 -16.98 -5.18 4.06
C ARG A 555 -16.14 -6.16 3.22
N VAL A 556 -16.77 -6.94 2.34
CA VAL A 556 -16.13 -7.94 1.47
C VAL A 556 -15.85 -7.35 0.09
N ASN A 557 -14.58 -7.44 -0.36
CA ASN A 557 -14.08 -6.82 -1.58
C ASN A 557 -14.93 -7.08 -2.84
N ALA A 558 -15.50 -8.29 -2.98
CA ALA A 558 -16.32 -8.66 -4.13
C ALA A 558 -17.57 -7.78 -4.26
N PHE A 559 -18.18 -7.38 -3.15
CA PHE A 559 -19.43 -6.62 -3.10
C PHE A 559 -19.18 -5.11 -3.01
N GLN A 560 -18.07 -4.68 -2.42
CA GLN A 560 -17.72 -3.26 -2.28
C GLN A 560 -17.70 -2.52 -3.61
N LEU A 561 -17.30 -3.17 -4.72
CA LEU A 561 -17.28 -2.52 -6.02
C LEU A 561 -18.68 -2.09 -6.48
N GLU A 562 -19.70 -2.90 -6.22
CA GLU A 562 -21.10 -2.58 -6.56
C GLU A 562 -21.60 -1.42 -5.71
N SER A 563 -21.35 -1.43 -4.40
CA SER A 563 -21.70 -0.31 -3.52
C SER A 563 -20.99 0.98 -3.95
N LEU A 564 -19.71 0.91 -4.34
CA LEU A 564 -18.95 2.07 -4.84
C LEU A 564 -19.51 2.60 -6.17
N LYS A 565 -19.94 1.72 -7.08
CA LYS A 565 -20.63 2.13 -8.32
C LYS A 565 -21.96 2.79 -8.01
N ALA A 566 -22.75 2.26 -7.08
CA ALA A 566 -24.02 2.86 -6.66
C ALA A 566 -23.80 4.26 -6.05
N VAL A 567 -22.81 4.41 -5.16
CA VAL A 567 -22.45 5.71 -4.57
C VAL A 567 -21.99 6.68 -5.65
N ALA A 568 -21.09 6.25 -6.52
CA ALA A 568 -20.61 7.04 -7.65
C ALA A 568 -21.76 7.49 -8.57
N LEU A 569 -22.68 6.59 -8.90
CA LEU A 569 -23.82 6.87 -9.76
C LEU A 569 -24.71 7.95 -9.15
N ARG A 570 -25.08 7.81 -7.86
CA ARG A 570 -25.88 8.82 -7.14
C ARG A 570 -25.16 10.16 -7.05
N MET A 571 -23.85 10.17 -6.79
CA MET A 571 -23.07 11.42 -6.82
C MET A 571 -23.09 12.09 -8.19
N LEU A 572 -22.94 11.31 -9.27
CA LEU A 572 -22.93 11.83 -10.64
C LEU A 572 -24.30 12.38 -11.06
N LEU A 573 -25.40 11.74 -10.66
CA LEU A 573 -26.76 12.20 -10.95
C LEU A 573 -27.01 13.63 -10.46
N HIS A 574 -26.39 14.03 -9.34
CA HIS A 574 -26.49 15.39 -8.79
C HIS A 574 -25.43 16.37 -9.33
N SER A 575 -24.63 15.97 -10.32
CA SER A 575 -23.69 16.88 -10.98
C SER A 575 -24.36 17.73 -12.06
N PRO A 576 -23.94 18.99 -12.32
CA PRO A 576 -24.62 19.86 -13.28
C PRO A 576 -24.61 19.28 -14.70
N TYR A 577 -23.51 18.62 -15.05
CA TYR A 577 -23.34 17.96 -16.35
C TYR A 577 -24.40 16.88 -16.60
N TYR A 578 -24.66 16.01 -15.62
CA TYR A 578 -25.56 14.87 -15.76
C TYR A 578 -26.99 15.19 -15.38
N ALA A 579 -27.23 16.21 -14.53
CA ALA A 579 -28.57 16.72 -14.29
C ALA A 579 -29.24 17.20 -15.59
N SER A 580 -28.46 17.73 -16.54
CA SER A 580 -28.93 18.10 -17.89
C SER A 580 -28.90 16.94 -18.90
N ARG A 581 -28.28 15.80 -18.56
CA ARG A 581 -28.08 14.64 -19.46
C ARG A 581 -28.26 13.29 -18.73
N PRO A 582 -29.43 13.02 -18.11
CA PRO A 582 -29.65 11.81 -17.33
C PRO A 582 -29.51 10.54 -18.17
N ALA A 583 -29.86 10.60 -19.46
CA ALA A 583 -29.76 9.49 -20.41
C ALA A 583 -28.35 8.90 -20.53
N GLU A 584 -27.29 9.68 -20.29
CA GLU A 584 -25.91 9.16 -20.32
C GLU A 584 -25.63 8.15 -19.19
N LEU A 585 -26.38 8.23 -18.08
CA LEU A 585 -26.22 7.41 -16.87
C LEU A 585 -27.24 6.27 -16.77
N GLU A 586 -28.24 6.19 -17.64
CA GLU A 586 -29.29 5.15 -17.61
C GLU A 586 -28.74 3.73 -17.69
N ALA A 587 -27.72 3.51 -18.53
CA ALA A 587 -27.04 2.22 -18.63
C ALA A 587 -26.18 1.88 -17.39
N GLY A 588 -26.05 2.81 -16.44
CA GLY A 588 -25.25 2.68 -15.24
C GLY A 588 -23.74 2.86 -15.45
N LEU A 589 -22.98 2.38 -14.48
CA LEU A 589 -21.52 2.49 -14.44
C LEU A 589 -20.87 1.12 -14.59
N MET A 590 -19.74 1.09 -15.29
CA MET A 590 -18.93 -0.12 -15.45
C MET A 590 -17.50 0.12 -14.98
N VAL A 591 -16.83 -0.96 -14.57
CA VAL A 591 -15.40 -0.95 -14.26
C VAL A 591 -14.72 -1.98 -15.17
N PRO A 592 -13.78 -1.57 -16.05
CA PRO A 592 -13.11 -2.50 -16.96
C PRO A 592 -12.45 -3.65 -16.21
N ARG A 593 -12.48 -4.85 -16.81
CA ARG A 593 -11.93 -6.11 -16.25
C ARG A 593 -12.65 -6.61 -15.00
N GLN A 594 -13.85 -6.10 -14.70
CA GLN A 594 -14.77 -6.81 -13.83
C GLN A 594 -15.12 -8.15 -14.50
N PRO A 595 -15.09 -9.29 -13.76
CA PRO A 595 -15.48 -10.57 -14.33
C PRO A 595 -16.92 -10.47 -14.83
N GLY A 596 -17.11 -10.77 -16.11
CA GLY A 596 -18.42 -10.87 -16.75
C GLY A 596 -19.26 -12.03 -16.20
N PRO A 597 -20.31 -12.42 -16.93
CA PRO A 597 -21.15 -13.54 -16.51
C PRO A 597 -20.34 -14.84 -16.44
N TYR A 598 -20.82 -15.77 -15.63
CA TYR A 598 -20.23 -17.09 -15.42
C TYR A 598 -21.10 -18.11 -16.15
N ALA A 599 -20.45 -19.12 -16.74
CA ALA A 599 -21.17 -20.23 -17.34
C ALA A 599 -20.46 -21.55 -17.08
N PHE A 600 -21.22 -22.63 -17.14
CA PHE A 600 -20.70 -23.98 -17.06
C PHE A 600 -20.13 -24.41 -18.43
N ILE A 601 -19.11 -25.25 -18.42
CA ILE A 601 -18.44 -25.73 -19.64
C ILE A 601 -19.05 -27.06 -20.14
N GLY A 602 -19.79 -27.76 -19.27
CA GLY A 602 -20.45 -29.03 -19.58
C GLY A 602 -21.70 -29.21 -18.71
N PRO A 603 -22.38 -30.37 -18.81
CA PRO A 603 -23.63 -30.61 -18.11
C PRO A 603 -23.46 -30.63 -16.60
N VAL A 604 -24.34 -29.93 -15.89
CA VAL A 604 -24.36 -29.81 -14.42
C VAL A 604 -25.74 -30.22 -13.88
N THR A 605 -25.75 -31.09 -12.89
CA THR A 605 -26.96 -31.44 -12.14
C THR A 605 -26.93 -30.77 -10.77
N ILE A 606 -27.86 -29.86 -10.53
CA ILE A 606 -28.05 -29.22 -9.21
C ILE A 606 -29.08 -30.03 -8.43
N LEU A 607 -28.64 -30.67 -7.36
CA LEU A 607 -29.51 -31.37 -6.42
C LEU A 607 -30.06 -30.39 -5.39
N VAL A 608 -31.35 -30.51 -5.10
CA VAL A 608 -32.05 -29.66 -4.13
C VAL A 608 -32.92 -30.51 -3.21
N CYS A 609 -32.89 -30.24 -1.91
CA CYS A 609 -33.72 -30.95 -0.94
C CYS A 609 -35.09 -30.27 -0.78
N ARG A 610 -36.21 -31.01 -0.92
CA ARG A 610 -37.56 -30.48 -0.64
C ARG A 610 -37.72 -29.94 0.79
N GLY A 611 -37.09 -30.60 1.76
CA GLY A 611 -37.07 -30.16 3.15
C GLY A 611 -36.38 -28.81 3.35
N ASN A 612 -35.45 -28.44 2.45
CA ASN A 612 -34.78 -27.15 2.46
C ASN A 612 -35.63 -26.11 1.72
N LYS A 613 -36.60 -25.52 2.43
CA LYS A 613 -37.58 -24.59 1.87
C LYS A 613 -36.88 -23.44 1.12
N SER A 614 -37.43 -23.08 -0.05
CA SER A 614 -36.92 -22.03 -0.95
C SER A 614 -35.60 -22.32 -1.67
N ALA A 615 -34.91 -23.43 -1.37
CA ALA A 615 -33.69 -23.80 -2.09
C ALA A 615 -33.93 -24.01 -3.60
N VAL A 616 -35.12 -24.47 -4.00
CA VAL A 616 -35.52 -24.61 -5.40
C VAL A 616 -35.57 -23.26 -6.11
N GLY A 617 -36.06 -22.21 -5.44
CA GLY A 617 -36.09 -20.85 -5.98
C GLY A 617 -34.68 -20.30 -6.21
N VAL A 618 -33.80 -20.47 -5.22
CA VAL A 618 -32.39 -20.05 -5.33
C VAL A 618 -31.67 -20.84 -6.43
N ALA A 619 -31.93 -22.14 -6.56
CA ALA A 619 -31.39 -22.94 -7.66
C ALA A 619 -31.88 -22.43 -9.03
N GLY A 620 -33.15 -22.04 -9.14
CA GLY A 620 -33.70 -21.38 -10.33
C GLY A 620 -32.96 -20.08 -10.67
N GLU A 621 -32.69 -19.22 -9.69
CA GLU A 621 -31.91 -17.99 -9.90
C GLU A 621 -30.48 -18.27 -10.37
N VAL A 622 -29.84 -19.32 -9.83
CA VAL A 622 -28.51 -19.76 -10.28
C VAL A 622 -28.55 -20.22 -11.74
N VAL A 623 -29.58 -20.96 -12.15
CA VAL A 623 -29.77 -21.38 -13.54
C VAL A 623 -29.96 -20.17 -14.46
N THR A 624 -30.80 -19.21 -14.06
CA THR A 624 -31.00 -17.97 -14.82
C THR A 624 -29.68 -17.19 -14.96
N ALA A 625 -28.92 -17.03 -13.87
CA ALA A 625 -27.64 -16.34 -13.89
C ALA A 625 -26.56 -17.06 -14.72
N ALA A 626 -26.59 -18.40 -14.78
CA ALA A 626 -25.74 -19.17 -15.69
C ALA A 626 -26.11 -18.91 -17.16
N GLY A 627 -27.41 -18.78 -17.45
CA GLY A 627 -27.94 -18.53 -18.79
C GLY A 627 -27.52 -17.17 -19.36
N GLU A 628 -27.41 -16.14 -18.53
CA GLU A 628 -26.88 -14.81 -18.95
C GLU A 628 -25.46 -14.88 -19.54
N GLY A 629 -24.69 -15.92 -19.24
CA GLY A 629 -23.34 -16.13 -19.74
C GLY A 629 -23.25 -16.74 -21.15
N HIS A 630 -24.35 -17.26 -21.69
CA HIS A 630 -24.43 -17.84 -23.02
C HIS A 630 -25.50 -17.08 -23.79
N GLY A 631 -25.10 -16.29 -24.78
CA GLY A 631 -25.97 -15.35 -25.51
C GLY A 631 -27.16 -15.93 -26.30
N SER A 632 -27.60 -17.16 -26.04
CA SER A 632 -28.82 -17.76 -26.59
C SER A 632 -29.47 -18.74 -25.59
N ALA A 633 -30.78 -18.61 -25.38
CA ALA A 633 -31.55 -19.40 -24.42
C ALA A 633 -31.70 -20.89 -24.80
N GLU A 634 -31.55 -21.24 -26.08
CA GLU A 634 -31.86 -22.58 -26.62
C GLU A 634 -30.78 -23.65 -26.35
N THR A 635 -29.53 -23.26 -26.06
CA THR A 635 -28.45 -24.23 -25.69
C THR A 635 -28.32 -24.46 -24.18
N ASN A 636 -29.08 -23.72 -23.36
CA ASN A 636 -28.93 -23.69 -21.90
C ASN A 636 -29.84 -24.68 -21.16
N ALA A 637 -31.02 -24.99 -21.70
CA ALA A 637 -31.99 -25.89 -21.04
C ALA A 637 -31.49 -27.35 -20.96
N GLU A 638 -30.55 -27.75 -21.82
CA GLU A 638 -29.93 -29.09 -21.79
C GLU A 638 -28.67 -29.17 -20.91
N MET A 639 -28.07 -28.03 -20.52
CA MET A 639 -26.78 -28.03 -19.79
C MET A 639 -26.91 -27.96 -18.27
N VAL A 640 -27.98 -27.39 -17.70
CA VAL A 640 -28.16 -27.36 -16.23
C VAL A 640 -29.52 -27.92 -15.86
N VAL A 641 -29.54 -29.00 -15.09
CA VAL A 641 -30.77 -29.69 -14.68
C VAL A 641 -30.90 -29.61 -13.16
N ILE A 642 -32.06 -29.16 -12.68
CA ILE A 642 -32.42 -29.19 -11.26
C ILE A 642 -33.12 -30.53 -10.98
N ARG A 643 -32.60 -31.31 -10.03
CA ARG A 643 -33.21 -32.57 -9.59
C ARG A 643 -33.45 -32.58 -8.09
N ASP A 644 -34.47 -33.33 -7.69
CA ASP A 644 -34.75 -33.60 -6.29
C ASP A 644 -33.67 -34.52 -5.68
N ALA A 645 -33.10 -34.12 -4.54
CA ALA A 645 -32.04 -34.87 -3.90
C ALA A 645 -32.51 -36.21 -3.32
N GLU A 646 -33.76 -36.31 -2.82
CA GLU A 646 -34.29 -37.54 -2.25
C GLU A 646 -34.52 -38.58 -3.36
N GLU A 647 -35.12 -38.16 -4.48
CA GLU A 647 -35.29 -39.01 -5.66
C GLU A 647 -33.94 -39.46 -6.25
N ALA A 648 -32.99 -38.53 -6.37
CA ALA A 648 -31.70 -38.80 -7.03
C ALA A 648 -30.73 -39.64 -6.19
N LEU A 649 -30.77 -39.50 -4.85
CA LEU A 649 -29.83 -40.15 -3.94
C LEU A 649 -30.41 -41.41 -3.29
N GLU A 650 -31.73 -41.54 -3.17
CA GLU A 650 -32.35 -42.64 -2.43
C GLU A 650 -33.46 -43.36 -3.21
N GLY A 651 -33.85 -42.85 -4.39
CA GLY A 651 -34.84 -43.50 -5.24
C GLY A 651 -34.38 -44.87 -5.74
N ALA A 652 -35.23 -45.89 -5.57
CA ALA A 652 -34.96 -47.26 -6.00
C ALA A 652 -34.69 -47.41 -7.51
N ASN A 653 -35.19 -46.47 -8.33
CA ASN A 653 -35.01 -46.38 -9.78
C ASN A 653 -34.36 -45.05 -10.21
N ALA A 654 -33.48 -44.48 -9.38
CA ALA A 654 -32.86 -43.18 -9.65
C ALA A 654 -32.09 -43.20 -10.99
N ALA A 655 -32.48 -42.35 -11.94
CA ALA A 655 -31.75 -42.20 -13.20
C ALA A 655 -30.29 -41.78 -12.91
N PRO A 656 -29.29 -42.36 -13.60
CA PRO A 656 -27.88 -42.12 -13.33
C PRO A 656 -27.56 -40.62 -13.42
N LEU A 657 -26.82 -40.13 -12.43
CA LEU A 657 -26.33 -38.76 -12.41
C LEU A 657 -25.21 -38.62 -13.46
N SER A 658 -25.40 -37.76 -14.45
CA SER A 658 -24.42 -37.48 -15.50
C SER A 658 -23.86 -36.07 -15.34
N GLY A 659 -22.60 -35.89 -15.76
CA GLY A 659 -21.91 -34.60 -15.66
C GLY A 659 -21.44 -34.26 -14.25
N HIS A 660 -21.30 -32.96 -13.98
CA HIS A 660 -20.88 -32.46 -12.67
C HIS A 660 -22.10 -32.31 -11.74
N VAL A 661 -22.08 -32.96 -10.58
CA VAL A 661 -23.21 -32.96 -9.65
C VAL A 661 -22.87 -32.14 -8.42
N VAL A 662 -23.76 -31.24 -8.02
CA VAL A 662 -23.60 -30.39 -6.83
C VAL A 662 -24.91 -30.36 -6.04
N LEU A 663 -24.84 -30.49 -4.72
CA LEU A 663 -25.98 -30.26 -3.83
C LEU A 663 -26.00 -28.79 -3.39
N LEU A 664 -27.05 -28.05 -3.75
CA LEU A 664 -27.26 -26.69 -3.26
C LEU A 664 -27.87 -26.76 -1.85
N LEU A 665 -27.15 -26.21 -0.86
CA LEU A 665 -27.61 -26.11 0.52
C LEU A 665 -27.91 -24.65 0.84
N TYR A 666 -29.18 -24.26 0.76
CA TYR A 666 -29.64 -22.95 1.20
C TYR A 666 -29.68 -22.89 2.73
N LEU A 667 -28.94 -21.97 3.33
CA LEU A 667 -28.77 -21.76 4.77
C LEU A 667 -29.60 -20.55 5.21
N ASN A 668 -30.68 -20.82 5.95
CA ASN A 668 -31.58 -19.88 6.60
C ASN A 668 -31.96 -20.39 8.00
N ASP A 669 -32.77 -19.63 8.73
CA ASP A 669 -33.25 -19.94 10.08
C ASP A 669 -33.92 -21.31 10.26
N LYS A 670 -34.28 -21.99 9.16
CA LYS A 670 -35.06 -23.24 9.12
C LYS A 670 -34.33 -24.42 8.47
N THR A 671 -33.10 -24.26 7.97
CA THR A 671 -32.45 -25.27 7.10
C THR A 671 -32.33 -26.67 7.71
N PHE A 672 -32.02 -26.78 9.00
CA PHE A 672 -31.88 -28.07 9.70
C PHE A 672 -33.00 -28.32 10.72
N LEU A 673 -34.11 -27.59 10.60
CA LEU A 673 -35.26 -27.70 11.49
C LEU A 673 -36.43 -28.45 10.83
N ASP A 674 -36.15 -29.24 9.79
CA ASP A 674 -37.15 -30.04 9.12
C ASP A 674 -37.56 -31.24 9.98
N ALA A 675 -38.87 -31.46 10.15
CA ALA A 675 -39.40 -32.46 11.07
C ALA A 675 -38.97 -33.90 10.74
N SER A 676 -38.60 -34.16 9.49
CA SER A 676 -38.14 -35.47 9.02
C SER A 676 -36.63 -35.67 9.13
N GLY A 677 -35.84 -34.63 9.45
CA GLY A 677 -34.37 -34.68 9.41
C GLY A 677 -33.79 -35.04 8.03
N ALA A 678 -34.60 -34.91 6.99
CA ALA A 678 -34.26 -35.25 5.61
C ALA A 678 -33.13 -34.35 5.08
N VAL A 679 -33.08 -33.07 5.46
CA VAL A 679 -32.00 -32.18 4.98
C VAL A 679 -30.64 -32.67 5.46
N ALA A 680 -30.51 -32.99 6.76
CA ALA A 680 -29.26 -33.50 7.31
C ALA A 680 -28.87 -34.87 6.70
N ARG A 681 -29.84 -35.78 6.59
CA ARG A 681 -29.65 -37.11 5.99
C ARG A 681 -29.19 -37.03 4.53
N LEU A 682 -29.80 -36.17 3.72
CA LEU A 682 -29.46 -36.00 2.30
C LEU A 682 -28.11 -35.30 2.11
N VAL A 683 -27.77 -34.32 2.96
CA VAL A 683 -26.43 -33.71 2.97
C VAL A 683 -25.38 -34.77 3.30
N GLN A 684 -25.62 -35.60 4.31
CA GLN A 684 -24.72 -36.70 4.66
C GLN A 684 -24.55 -37.68 3.49
N ALA A 685 -25.66 -38.13 2.89
CA ALA A 685 -25.65 -39.05 1.75
C ALA A 685 -24.96 -38.48 0.51
N ALA A 686 -25.02 -37.16 0.29
CA ALA A 686 -24.29 -36.49 -0.77
C ALA A 686 -22.78 -36.49 -0.49
N MET A 687 -22.37 -36.18 0.75
CA MET A 687 -20.96 -36.17 1.16
C MET A 687 -20.35 -37.58 1.14
N ASP A 688 -21.10 -38.61 1.56
CA ASP A 688 -20.68 -40.02 1.47
C ASP A 688 -20.39 -40.47 0.03
N ARG A 689 -21.09 -39.88 -0.95
CA ARG A 689 -20.88 -40.12 -2.39
C ARG A 689 -19.84 -39.20 -3.03
N GLY A 690 -19.20 -38.32 -2.24
CA GLY A 690 -18.24 -37.34 -2.74
C GLY A 690 -18.86 -36.24 -3.60
N ILE A 691 -20.17 -35.99 -3.47
CA ILE A 691 -20.87 -34.89 -4.17
C ILE A 691 -20.52 -33.58 -3.47
N ALA A 692 -20.16 -32.56 -4.24
CA ALA A 692 -19.83 -31.25 -3.71
C ALA A 692 -21.06 -30.57 -3.11
N ILE A 693 -20.91 -29.92 -1.95
CA ILE A 693 -21.95 -29.13 -1.32
C ILE A 693 -21.69 -27.65 -1.61
N ALA A 694 -22.70 -26.94 -2.12
CA ALA A 694 -22.66 -25.50 -2.33
C ALA A 694 -23.53 -24.80 -1.26
N PRO A 695 -22.96 -24.44 -0.10
CA PRO A 695 -23.67 -23.69 0.94
C PRO A 695 -23.92 -22.24 0.52
N VAL A 696 -25.19 -21.82 0.49
CA VAL A 696 -25.63 -20.46 0.15
C VAL A 696 -26.31 -19.84 1.36
N HIS A 697 -25.72 -18.80 1.95
CA HIS A 697 -26.16 -18.20 3.21
C HIS A 697 -27.01 -16.95 3.01
N GLU A 698 -28.30 -17.07 3.33
CA GLU A 698 -29.24 -15.94 3.28
C GLU A 698 -28.83 -14.82 4.24
N GLN A 699 -28.74 -13.59 3.73
CA GLN A 699 -28.44 -12.40 4.53
C GLN A 699 -29.69 -11.55 4.82
N ASP A 700 -30.79 -11.77 4.11
CA ASP A 700 -32.04 -11.05 4.33
C ASP A 700 -32.84 -11.61 5.51
N PRO A 701 -33.03 -10.86 6.60
CA PRO A 701 -33.84 -11.30 7.73
C PRO A 701 -35.29 -11.62 7.35
N ALA A 702 -35.87 -10.95 6.35
CA ALA A 702 -37.24 -11.22 5.91
C ALA A 702 -37.38 -12.60 5.24
N SER A 703 -36.27 -13.10 4.69
CA SER A 703 -36.16 -14.42 4.05
C SER A 703 -35.57 -15.49 5.00
N GLY A 704 -35.42 -15.19 6.29
CA GLY A 704 -34.87 -16.11 7.29
C GLY A 704 -33.34 -16.03 7.47
N GLY A 705 -32.70 -14.96 7.01
CA GLY A 705 -31.27 -14.74 7.20
C GLY A 705 -30.91 -14.57 8.68
N VAL A 706 -29.93 -15.35 9.14
CA VAL A 706 -29.43 -15.34 10.53
C VAL A 706 -27.90 -15.26 10.58
N PRO A 707 -27.29 -14.75 11.67
CA PRO A 707 -25.83 -14.78 11.82
C PRO A 707 -25.29 -16.19 11.69
N PHE A 708 -24.19 -16.37 10.95
CA PHE A 708 -23.65 -17.70 10.62
C PHE A 708 -23.40 -18.61 11.85
N ARG A 709 -23.07 -18.01 13.00
CA ARG A 709 -22.90 -18.73 14.27
C ARG A 709 -24.12 -19.54 14.71
N ALA A 710 -25.33 -19.17 14.27
CA ALA A 710 -26.56 -19.87 14.61
C ALA A 710 -26.58 -21.30 14.02
N PHE A 711 -25.92 -21.51 12.88
CA PHE A 711 -25.91 -22.82 12.23
C PHE A 711 -25.13 -23.87 13.04
N PHE A 712 -24.11 -23.50 13.81
CA PHE A 712 -23.41 -24.46 14.70
C PHE A 712 -24.33 -25.08 15.76
N GLN A 713 -25.44 -24.43 16.09
CA GLN A 713 -26.44 -24.96 17.03
C GLN A 713 -27.51 -25.80 16.33
N GLN A 714 -27.85 -25.47 15.08
CA GLN A 714 -28.91 -26.15 14.32
C GLN A 714 -28.39 -27.40 13.59
N THR A 715 -27.13 -27.40 13.15
CA THR A 715 -26.56 -28.49 12.36
C THR A 715 -26.22 -29.70 13.23
N PRO A 716 -26.62 -30.92 12.84
CA PRO A 716 -26.26 -32.13 13.58
C PRO A 716 -24.76 -32.29 13.76
N GLN A 717 -24.32 -32.74 14.95
CA GLN A 717 -22.89 -32.88 15.28
C GLN A 717 -22.11 -33.77 14.30
N VAL A 718 -22.78 -34.78 13.74
CA VAL A 718 -22.20 -35.70 12.74
C VAL A 718 -21.67 -34.93 11.52
N LEU A 719 -22.38 -33.91 11.04
CA LEU A 719 -21.95 -33.12 9.88
C LEU A 719 -20.88 -32.08 10.22
N GLN A 720 -20.70 -31.74 11.50
CA GLN A 720 -19.69 -30.77 11.93
C GLN A 720 -18.31 -31.41 12.19
N GLN A 721 -18.28 -32.71 12.50
CA GLN A 721 -17.07 -33.43 12.89
C GLN A 721 -16.48 -34.24 11.72
N PRO A 722 -15.21 -34.68 11.82
CA PRO A 722 -14.64 -35.66 10.89
C PRO A 722 -15.50 -36.93 10.84
N PRO A 723 -15.77 -37.51 9.66
CA PRO A 723 -15.11 -37.26 8.37
C PRO A 723 -15.80 -36.21 7.46
N TYR A 724 -16.90 -35.57 7.89
CA TYR A 724 -17.72 -34.73 7.01
C TYR A 724 -17.27 -33.27 6.98
N GLU A 725 -17.13 -32.63 8.14
CA GLU A 725 -16.64 -31.24 8.24
C GLU A 725 -17.35 -30.26 7.28
N LEU A 726 -18.70 -30.24 7.27
CA LEU A 726 -19.53 -29.48 6.31
C LEU A 726 -19.09 -28.01 6.14
N TYR A 727 -18.65 -27.38 7.22
CA TYR A 727 -18.29 -25.95 7.26
C TYR A 727 -16.84 -25.63 6.89
N ASP A 728 -16.04 -26.63 6.49
CA ASP A 728 -14.77 -26.38 5.81
C ASP A 728 -14.98 -25.77 4.41
N THR A 729 -16.16 -25.98 3.82
CA THR A 729 -16.58 -25.29 2.60
C THR A 729 -17.21 -23.94 2.96
N LEU A 730 -16.61 -22.86 2.45
CA LEU A 730 -17.05 -21.50 2.75
C LEU A 730 -18.43 -21.20 2.13
N ALA A 731 -19.40 -20.86 2.98
CA ALA A 731 -20.72 -20.46 2.55
C ALA A 731 -20.70 -19.12 1.78
N VAL A 732 -21.37 -19.10 0.63
CA VAL A 732 -21.49 -17.89 -0.19
C VAL A 732 -22.65 -17.05 0.35
N PRO A 733 -22.43 -15.80 0.79
CA PRO A 733 -23.50 -14.94 1.27
C PRO A 733 -24.40 -14.51 0.10
N LEU A 734 -25.71 -14.63 0.28
CA LEU A 734 -26.76 -14.21 -0.65
C LEU A 734 -27.41 -12.93 -0.10
N TYR A 735 -27.11 -11.80 -0.75
CA TYR A 735 -27.65 -10.50 -0.34
C TYR A 735 -28.97 -10.17 -1.06
N PRO A 736 -29.86 -9.37 -0.43
CA PRO A 736 -31.15 -9.01 -1.02
C PRO A 736 -31.04 -7.95 -2.13
N SER A 737 -30.10 -7.00 -2.03
CA SER A 737 -30.00 -5.91 -3.01
C SER A 737 -29.67 -6.46 -4.39
N VAL A 738 -30.37 -5.98 -5.44
CA VAL A 738 -30.24 -6.50 -6.81
C VAL A 738 -28.77 -6.57 -7.27
N GLU A 739 -27.99 -5.53 -7.00
CA GLU A 739 -26.59 -5.47 -7.40
C GLU A 739 -25.68 -6.44 -6.62
N HIS A 740 -25.90 -6.61 -5.30
CA HIS A 740 -25.14 -7.61 -4.54
C HIS A 740 -25.63 -9.03 -4.80
N ARG A 741 -26.92 -9.24 -5.08
CA ARG A 741 -27.47 -10.55 -5.42
C ARG A 741 -26.86 -11.09 -6.70
N LYS A 742 -26.69 -10.24 -7.73
CA LYS A 742 -25.91 -10.58 -8.95
C LYS A 742 -24.50 -11.08 -8.63
N VAL A 743 -23.78 -10.39 -7.73
CA VAL A 743 -22.43 -10.82 -7.31
C VAL A 743 -22.47 -12.11 -6.50
N SER A 744 -23.48 -12.27 -5.63
CA SER A 744 -23.71 -13.48 -4.84
C SER A 744 -23.87 -14.69 -5.76
N LEU A 745 -24.76 -14.59 -6.75
CA LEU A 745 -25.02 -15.65 -7.73
C LEU A 745 -23.77 -16.00 -8.56
N ARG A 746 -22.96 -15.01 -8.96
CA ARG A 746 -21.66 -15.29 -9.63
C ARG A 746 -20.68 -16.05 -8.73
N LEU A 747 -20.66 -15.75 -7.43
CA LEU A 747 -19.85 -16.49 -6.46
C LEU A 747 -20.39 -17.91 -6.24
N VAL A 748 -21.71 -18.09 -6.20
CA VAL A 748 -22.36 -19.41 -6.15
C VAL A 748 -21.99 -20.22 -7.39
N LEU A 749 -22.18 -19.67 -8.60
CA LEU A 749 -21.78 -20.32 -9.85
C LEU A 749 -20.31 -20.74 -9.84
N ARG A 750 -19.42 -19.85 -9.38
CA ARG A 750 -18.00 -20.16 -9.24
C ARG A 750 -17.73 -21.30 -8.24
N SER A 751 -18.46 -21.36 -7.12
CA SER A 751 -18.34 -22.47 -6.17
C SER A 751 -18.83 -23.80 -6.75
N MET A 752 -19.77 -23.75 -7.70
CA MET A 752 -20.30 -24.91 -8.45
C MET A 752 -19.45 -25.28 -9.68
N GLY A 753 -18.28 -24.66 -9.87
CA GLY A 753 -17.38 -24.98 -10.98
C GLY A 753 -17.60 -24.18 -12.27
N ALA A 754 -18.47 -23.16 -12.27
CA ALA A 754 -18.62 -22.26 -13.41
C ALA A 754 -17.38 -21.39 -13.63
N VAL A 755 -17.13 -21.02 -14.88
CA VAL A 755 -15.96 -20.25 -15.31
C VAL A 755 -16.43 -18.91 -15.90
N PRO A 756 -15.72 -17.80 -15.67
CA PRO A 756 -16.09 -16.52 -16.26
C PRO A 756 -15.95 -16.56 -17.78
N CYS A 757 -16.97 -16.08 -18.50
CA CYS A 757 -17.01 -16.10 -19.96
C CYS A 757 -15.85 -15.32 -20.61
N ASP A 758 -15.28 -14.33 -19.91
CA ASP A 758 -14.16 -13.52 -20.42
C ASP A 758 -12.77 -14.19 -20.23
N ALA A 759 -12.69 -15.38 -19.63
CA ALA A 759 -11.42 -16.07 -19.45
C ALA A 759 -10.93 -16.73 -20.74
N GLY A 760 -9.67 -16.50 -21.12
CA GLY A 760 -9.04 -17.20 -22.26
C GLY A 760 -8.95 -18.72 -22.04
N LEU A 761 -8.96 -19.49 -23.14
CA LEU A 761 -9.00 -20.96 -23.18
C LEU A 761 -8.08 -21.66 -22.16
N LEU A 762 -6.81 -21.25 -22.07
CA LEU A 762 -5.84 -21.81 -21.13
C LEU A 762 -6.23 -21.60 -19.66
N ARG A 763 -6.81 -20.45 -19.32
CA ARG A 763 -7.26 -20.13 -17.96
C ARG A 763 -8.51 -20.91 -17.59
N ARG A 764 -9.39 -21.19 -18.57
CA ARG A 764 -10.55 -22.08 -18.39
C ARG A 764 -10.11 -23.51 -18.09
N GLN A 765 -9.16 -24.05 -18.86
CA GLN A 765 -8.61 -25.39 -18.64
C GLN A 765 -7.87 -25.52 -17.30
N TRP A 766 -7.07 -24.53 -16.90
CA TRP A 766 -6.34 -24.55 -15.62
C TRP A 766 -7.28 -24.48 -14.40
N GLN A 767 -8.38 -23.72 -14.50
CA GLN A 767 -9.35 -23.63 -13.41
C GLN A 767 -10.14 -24.93 -13.22
N LEU A 768 -10.49 -25.61 -14.33
CA LEU A 768 -11.08 -26.95 -14.29
C LEU A 768 -10.14 -27.97 -13.65
N LEU A 769 -8.86 -28.01 -14.08
CA LEU A 769 -7.84 -28.91 -13.50
C LEU A 769 -7.66 -28.68 -12.00
N ARG A 770 -7.60 -27.42 -11.56
CA ARG A 770 -7.45 -27.08 -10.14
C ARG A 770 -8.66 -27.51 -9.30
N HIS A 771 -9.86 -27.43 -9.85
CA HIS A 771 -11.08 -27.88 -9.16
C HIS A 771 -11.13 -29.40 -9.08
N HIS A 772 -10.85 -30.13 -10.16
CA HIS A 772 -10.72 -31.59 -10.14
C HIS A 772 -9.66 -32.06 -9.13
N MET A 773 -8.51 -31.40 -9.03
CA MET A 773 -7.49 -31.73 -8.03
C MET A 773 -7.91 -31.39 -6.58
N ALA A 774 -8.75 -30.38 -6.37
CA ALA A 774 -9.26 -30.02 -5.04
C ALA A 774 -10.35 -30.98 -4.54
N VAL A 775 -11.18 -31.50 -5.46
CA VAL A 775 -12.20 -32.53 -5.18
C VAL A 775 -11.55 -33.90 -4.94
N VAL A 776 -10.39 -34.19 -5.56
CA VAL A 776 -9.63 -35.44 -5.36
C VAL A 776 -8.65 -35.34 -4.17
N ARG A 777 -9.03 -34.68 -3.07
CA ARG A 777 -8.35 -34.90 -1.78
C ARG A 777 -8.91 -36.21 -1.21
N PRO A 778 -8.16 -37.33 -1.21
CA PRO A 778 -8.65 -38.54 -0.56
C PRO A 778 -8.80 -38.25 0.93
N VAL A 779 -10.00 -38.50 1.47
CA VAL A 779 -10.20 -38.71 2.90
C VAL A 779 -9.25 -39.83 3.29
N ARG A 780 -8.12 -39.45 3.91
CA ARG A 780 -7.11 -40.40 4.37
C ARG A 780 -7.72 -41.11 5.58
N ARG A 781 -8.47 -42.20 5.34
CA ARG A 781 -8.84 -43.16 6.39
C ARG A 781 -7.54 -43.57 7.09
N ARG A 782 -7.33 -43.10 8.32
CA ARG A 782 -6.36 -43.76 9.22
C ARG A 782 -6.92 -45.16 9.50
N PRO A 783 -6.20 -46.25 9.20
CA PRO A 783 -6.58 -47.56 9.71
C PRO A 783 -6.58 -47.50 11.23
N GLY A 784 -7.62 -48.02 11.87
CA GLY A 784 -7.67 -48.14 13.32
C GLY A 784 -6.47 -48.94 13.83
N GLU A 785 -5.74 -48.37 14.78
CA GLU A 785 -4.80 -49.13 15.60
C GLU A 785 -5.58 -50.17 16.42
N PRO A 786 -5.12 -51.43 16.51
CA PRO A 786 -5.69 -52.40 17.42
C PRO A 786 -5.46 -51.93 18.85
N ARG A 787 -6.52 -51.94 19.68
CA ARG A 787 -6.41 -51.81 21.13
C ARG A 787 -5.58 -52.97 21.66
N GLU A 788 -4.33 -52.71 22.06
CA GLU A 788 -3.58 -53.62 22.92
C GLU A 788 -4.24 -53.68 24.30
N SER A 789 -4.59 -54.90 24.68
CA SER A 789 -4.99 -55.32 26.01
C SER A 789 -3.83 -55.11 27.00
N GLN A 790 -3.93 -54.11 27.87
CA GLN A 790 -3.17 -54.11 29.12
C GLN A 790 -3.96 -54.89 30.17
N ALA A 791 -3.51 -56.12 30.37
CA ALA A 791 -3.81 -56.92 31.55
C ALA A 791 -2.95 -56.44 32.73
N ASP A 792 -3.58 -56.52 33.90
CA ASP A 792 -3.08 -56.50 35.28
C ASP A 792 -1.58 -56.42 35.57
N GLY A 793 -1.27 -55.59 36.58
CA GLY A 793 -0.07 -55.73 37.40
C GLY A 793 0.29 -54.49 38.22
N GLN A 794 -0.41 -54.25 39.33
CA GLN A 794 0.21 -53.65 40.53
C GLN A 794 1.10 -54.71 41.21
N PRO A 795 2.08 -54.35 42.06
CA PRO A 795 2.42 -53.00 42.57
C PRO A 795 3.77 -52.44 42.09
#